data_AF-A0A6I7NRR6-F1
#
_entry.id   AF-A0A6I7NRR6-F1
#
_cell.length_a   1.000
_cell.length_b   1.000
_cell.length_c   1.000
_cell.angle_alpha   90.00
_cell.angle_beta   90.00
_cell.angle_gamma   90.00
#
_symmetry.space_group_name_H-M   'P 1'
#
loop_
_entity.id
_entity.type
_entity.pdbx_description
1 polymer ?
#
loop_
_entity_poly.entity_id
_entity_poly.type
_entity_poly.pdbx_seq_one_letter_code
_entity_poly.pdbx_strand_id
1 'polypeptide(L)'
;MKRFWMGWLILGMIAVLSACDSRPPGDSWDLEQLLIEIQDAYEVPAGLYTIEYTIENLNDYVREFGVSVKVEAFDADDNPVTLDGTTFEALAGAVYTVTVTVLKDDESVLTTRTMTVQVAEAPVEMVRVTFDPANGTAAYEVQVPVGSPVATPDEPLYEDHTFIGWSVLDERDKLWDFTDDVMADLTLVALWQGAPIVVYLLSYYLNDGTTTLYLSEGNTTGLLALPSDDPVREGYRFTGWAYDPSGKAPALSGDPIEQAMSLYAQWEEIVYVMVEFARNDGSGDAFSVVLEKGDILTEEAAPLREGYLFLGWSKAADSDAFWMFATEPVEANMTLYARWAQETSGTTFTVTFDLQVDDLPPVENQTVIEGALATYPLPDPMRVDYHFIGWFLDPDMTDIFLFDDMPITADITLYAGWQSMFGTVYTINYWVNDGSGDLFTSDNVSEGTLYVIGQIPTQSGYVFTGWYLDAATTMPAEHVFVEDDLDLYAGWRAEATPLSAPSGLNIEDGILTFVVVSDEAPLAFDIFINDDWVLQVNEPWADVSSWLIEAGVYGIELVAVGDGIETLDSPRSAILLVTIEAEDDSDQGYFVYENDEGYLRLLGLTEDGKDHVKATGSLIIPNTIDGIPVYAIDFYAFFSLSWELGEDLGLDPEDWSDENNWNRALFVFDKVVIPSNVNYIWDNAFTGNQIKSLTIGINVERIDYGAFKGVGQLEHLTIPGSVHYIGVEAFAEMPNLKTVDIREGVQYIDDRAFQYNERLETVIFADSITYIGDGTFVMTPLLGDIHLPVSLQYLGLSAFKHSGMSTVTIPAGLEEIGDFALSGEGLTYITVHADNPSYMALDGVLFNKNLSRLIQYPLGNTNKTYAIPNGVDTIAWFAFNEAAYLEIISVPASVTSIETFAFFGIMSLSTIEFKGTVPPSIGSRALMYETGMSEYEPLPNMTILVPSGYLDVYKLAPGFSFYEDHLTSQ
;
A
#
# COMPACT_ATOMS: atom_id res chain seq x y z
N MET A 1 -47.58 48.56 34.97
CA MET A 1 -47.34 49.73 34.11
C MET A 1 -45.88 50.11 34.22
N LYS A 2 -45.04 49.62 33.29
CA LYS A 2 -43.66 50.08 33.16
C LYS A 2 -43.73 51.40 32.38
N ARG A 3 -43.36 52.52 33.02
CA ARG A 3 -43.12 53.78 32.29
C ARG A 3 -41.75 53.67 31.64
N PHE A 4 -41.71 53.59 30.31
CA PHE A 4 -40.44 53.53 29.58
C PHE A 4 -39.94 54.95 29.31
N TRP A 5 -38.67 55.22 29.59
CA TRP A 5 -38.06 56.52 29.30
C TRP A 5 -37.87 56.68 27.78
N MET A 6 -38.15 57.91 27.31
CA MET A 6 -38.33 58.45 25.93
C MET A 6 -37.32 58.08 24.82
N GLY A 7 -36.36 57.18 25.03
CA GLY A 7 -35.26 56.95 24.09
C GLY A 7 -35.42 55.83 23.07
N TRP A 8 -36.31 54.85 23.30
CA TRP A 8 -36.28 53.57 22.54
C TRP A 8 -37.61 53.08 21.94
N LEU A 9 -38.75 53.73 22.22
CA LEU A 9 -40.08 53.22 21.80
C LEU A 9 -40.80 54.04 20.72
N ILE A 10 -40.40 55.29 20.45
CA ILE A 10 -41.00 56.13 19.40
C ILE A 10 -39.91 56.89 18.66
N LEU A 11 -39.84 56.71 17.34
CA LEU A 11 -39.02 57.53 16.43
C LEU A 11 -39.91 58.65 15.87
N GLY A 12 -40.11 59.72 16.66
CA GLY A 12 -40.83 60.92 16.22
C GLY A 12 -39.86 62.05 15.88
N MET A 13 -39.80 62.47 14.61
CA MET A 13 -39.08 63.69 14.21
C MET A 13 -39.80 64.92 14.78
N ILE A 14 -39.06 65.78 15.51
CA ILE A 14 -39.48 67.17 15.73
C ILE A 14 -39.63 67.81 14.35
N ALA A 15 -40.87 67.98 13.87
CA ALA A 15 -41.14 68.51 12.55
C ALA A 15 -40.96 70.04 12.51
N VAL A 16 -39.71 70.52 12.49
CA VAL A 16 -39.37 71.88 12.02
C VAL A 16 -39.00 71.77 10.55
N LEU A 17 -39.96 72.07 9.67
CA LEU A 17 -39.71 72.22 8.23
C LEU A 17 -40.48 73.41 7.67
N SER A 18 -39.69 74.29 7.04
CA SER A 18 -40.02 75.61 6.52
C SER A 18 -41.12 75.54 5.47
N ALA A 19 -42.10 76.44 5.58
CA ALA A 19 -43.07 76.63 4.50
C ALA A 19 -42.35 77.38 3.37
N CYS A 20 -42.10 76.70 2.26
CA CYS A 20 -41.71 77.34 1.00
C CYS A 20 -42.92 78.10 0.46
N ASP A 21 -42.92 79.42 0.51
CA ASP A 21 -43.95 80.21 -0.17
C ASP A 21 -43.32 81.39 -0.91
N SER A 22 -43.37 81.32 -2.23
CA SER A 22 -43.10 82.46 -3.09
C SER A 22 -44.20 83.50 -2.87
N ARG A 23 -43.90 84.60 -2.15
CA ARG A 23 -44.78 85.78 -2.07
C ARG A 23 -44.13 87.05 -2.62
N PRO A 24 -44.91 87.92 -3.30
CA PRO A 24 -44.57 89.32 -3.50
C PRO A 24 -44.55 90.08 -2.14
N PRO A 25 -43.85 91.23 -2.07
CA PRO A 25 -43.39 91.82 -0.82
C PRO A 25 -44.50 92.59 -0.07
N GLY A 26 -44.69 92.30 1.22
CA GLY A 26 -45.58 93.08 2.09
C GLY A 26 -45.68 92.65 3.54
N ASP A 27 -45.79 91.35 3.83
CA ASP A 27 -46.07 90.87 5.21
C ASP A 27 -45.04 89.81 5.64
N SER A 28 -44.25 90.13 6.66
CA SER A 28 -43.27 89.23 7.29
C SER A 28 -43.94 88.40 8.39
N TRP A 29 -44.23 87.13 8.12
CA TRP A 29 -44.60 86.17 9.19
C TRP A 29 -43.78 84.90 9.04
N ASP A 30 -43.14 84.52 10.15
CA ASP A 30 -42.36 83.29 10.27
C ASP A 30 -43.27 82.21 10.84
N LEU A 31 -43.85 81.36 9.98
CA LEU A 31 -44.81 80.30 10.35
C LEU A 31 -44.12 79.04 10.93
N GLU A 32 -42.87 79.14 11.35
CA GLU A 32 -42.03 78.02 11.81
C GLU A 32 -42.18 77.67 13.30
N GLN A 33 -42.98 78.38 14.09
CA GLN A 33 -42.99 78.22 15.57
C GLN A 33 -44.12 77.38 16.18
N LEU A 34 -45.07 76.84 15.38
CA LEU A 34 -46.08 75.90 15.90
C LEU A 34 -45.53 74.47 15.88
N LEU A 35 -45.24 73.91 17.06
CA LEU A 35 -44.61 72.60 17.22
C LEU A 35 -45.59 71.58 17.83
N ILE A 36 -45.65 70.37 17.26
CA ILE A 36 -46.32 69.22 17.87
C ILE A 36 -45.23 68.30 18.43
N GLU A 37 -45.30 67.94 19.70
CA GLU A 37 -44.31 67.11 20.38
C GLU A 37 -44.97 65.95 21.12
N ILE A 38 -44.35 64.77 21.08
CA ILE A 38 -44.77 63.60 21.86
C ILE A 38 -44.13 63.67 23.25
N GLN A 39 -44.94 63.62 24.30
CA GLN A 39 -44.49 63.77 25.68
C GLN A 39 -44.21 62.43 26.37
N ASP A 40 -45.09 61.44 26.21
CA ASP A 40 -44.94 60.14 26.85
C ASP A 40 -45.69 59.06 26.06
N ALA A 41 -45.29 57.80 26.28
CA ALA A 41 -46.00 56.64 25.77
C ALA A 41 -45.88 55.47 26.73
N TYR A 42 -47.02 54.84 27.03
CA TYR A 42 -47.07 53.71 27.93
C TYR A 42 -48.09 52.68 27.50
N GLU A 43 -47.78 51.41 27.78
CA GLU A 43 -48.58 50.26 27.39
C GLU A 43 -49.80 50.10 28.32
N VAL A 44 -50.96 49.82 27.71
CA VAL A 44 -52.23 49.62 28.40
C VAL A 44 -52.92 48.40 27.76
N PRO A 45 -52.97 47.28 28.52
CA PRO A 45 -52.87 45.87 28.07
C PRO A 45 -52.12 45.48 26.79
N ALA A 46 -51.70 44.20 26.74
CA ALA A 46 -50.75 43.63 25.77
C ALA A 46 -50.98 44.08 24.31
N GLY A 47 -50.04 44.89 23.81
CA GLY A 47 -49.96 45.31 22.40
C GLY A 47 -50.62 46.65 22.04
N LEU A 48 -51.27 47.34 22.99
CA LEU A 48 -51.85 48.68 22.79
C LEU A 48 -51.11 49.72 23.65
N TYR A 49 -50.78 50.86 23.05
CA TYR A 49 -50.08 51.98 23.66
C TYR A 49 -50.96 53.21 23.69
N THR A 50 -50.93 53.98 24.79
CA THR A 50 -51.47 55.34 24.82
C THR A 50 -50.32 56.31 24.55
N ILE A 51 -50.50 57.15 23.52
CA ILE A 51 -49.55 58.19 23.11
C ILE A 51 -50.06 59.55 23.60
N GLU A 52 -49.23 60.29 24.33
CA GLU A 52 -49.55 61.63 24.82
C GLU A 52 -48.73 62.68 24.05
N TYR A 53 -49.40 63.72 23.54
CA TYR A 53 -48.78 64.79 22.74
C TYR A 53 -49.18 66.19 23.22
N THR A 54 -48.34 67.18 22.94
CA THR A 54 -48.60 68.60 23.23
C THR A 54 -48.39 69.45 21.99
N ILE A 55 -49.10 70.58 21.92
CA ILE A 55 -48.92 71.59 20.87
C ILE A 55 -48.38 72.87 21.52
N GLU A 56 -47.13 73.20 21.24
CA GLU A 56 -46.48 74.37 21.81
C GLU A 56 -46.81 75.65 21.02
N ASN A 57 -46.73 76.81 21.70
CA ASN A 57 -47.02 78.16 21.18
C ASN A 57 -48.46 78.42 20.67
N LEU A 58 -49.38 77.47 20.86
CA LEU A 58 -50.77 77.59 20.41
C LEU A 58 -51.54 78.74 21.07
N ASN A 59 -51.31 78.98 22.36
CA ASN A 59 -52.04 79.97 23.15
C ASN A 59 -51.76 81.43 22.73
N ASP A 60 -50.56 81.71 22.23
CA ASP A 60 -50.18 83.04 21.78
C ASP A 60 -50.86 83.37 20.43
N TYR A 61 -50.94 82.39 19.53
CA TYR A 61 -51.71 82.50 18.28
C TYR A 61 -53.20 82.74 18.54
N VAL A 62 -53.82 81.98 19.45
CA VAL A 62 -55.24 82.11 19.79
C VAL A 62 -55.55 83.47 20.42
N ARG A 63 -54.66 83.99 21.30
CA ARG A 63 -54.85 85.29 21.95
C ARG A 63 -54.69 86.49 21.03
N GLU A 64 -53.75 86.45 20.11
CA GLU A 64 -53.38 87.61 19.29
C GLU A 64 -54.28 87.76 18.04
N PHE A 65 -54.83 86.66 17.52
CA PHE A 65 -55.54 86.67 16.23
C PHE A 65 -56.99 86.16 16.26
N GLY A 66 -57.50 85.67 17.40
CA GLY A 66 -58.88 85.15 17.49
C GLY A 66 -59.10 83.98 16.53
N VAL A 67 -58.25 82.96 16.61
CA VAL A 67 -58.30 81.78 15.74
C VAL A 67 -58.74 80.54 16.51
N SER A 68 -59.32 79.56 15.80
CA SER A 68 -59.66 78.24 16.36
C SER A 68 -58.74 77.16 15.79
N VAL A 69 -58.66 76.01 16.48
CA VAL A 69 -57.71 74.94 16.16
C VAL A 69 -58.44 73.62 16.09
N LYS A 70 -58.18 72.86 15.03
CA LYS A 70 -58.68 71.51 14.82
C LYS A 70 -57.51 70.53 14.80
N VAL A 71 -57.62 69.45 15.58
CA VAL A 71 -56.61 68.38 15.61
C VAL A 71 -57.27 67.08 15.21
N GLU A 72 -56.62 66.34 14.32
CA GLU A 72 -57.07 65.06 13.79
C GLU A 72 -55.88 64.11 13.75
N ALA A 73 -56.10 62.83 14.05
CA ALA A 73 -55.10 61.78 13.90
C ALA A 73 -55.63 60.70 12.98
N PHE A 74 -54.75 60.09 12.21
CA PHE A 74 -55.06 59.05 11.24
C PHE A 74 -54.06 57.90 11.36
N ASP A 75 -54.51 56.68 11.13
CA ASP A 75 -53.61 55.53 10.96
C ASP A 75 -52.94 55.55 9.58
N ALA A 76 -52.09 54.56 9.28
CA ALA A 76 -51.38 54.46 8.02
C ALA A 76 -52.30 54.31 6.78
N ASP A 77 -53.57 53.95 6.99
CA ASP A 77 -54.58 53.79 5.94
C ASP A 77 -55.51 55.02 5.82
N ASP A 78 -55.15 56.15 6.44
CA ASP A 78 -55.91 57.40 6.50
C ASP A 78 -57.27 57.28 7.23
N ASN A 79 -57.48 56.27 8.08
CA ASN A 79 -58.69 56.19 8.89
C ASN A 79 -58.58 57.08 10.13
N PRO A 80 -59.62 57.86 10.48
CA PRO A 80 -59.57 58.76 11.62
C PRO A 80 -59.50 57.99 12.95
N VAL A 81 -58.49 58.32 13.75
CA VAL A 81 -58.30 57.81 15.10
C VAL A 81 -59.00 58.74 16.08
N THR A 82 -59.66 58.15 17.08
CA THR A 82 -60.35 58.94 18.11
C THR A 82 -59.32 59.58 19.04
N LEU A 83 -59.38 60.90 19.17
CA LEU A 83 -58.56 61.67 20.10
C LEU A 83 -59.33 61.89 21.42
N ASP A 84 -58.68 61.66 22.55
CA ASP A 84 -59.17 62.09 23.86
C ASP A 84 -58.27 63.19 24.40
N GLY A 85 -58.67 64.44 24.13
CA GLY A 85 -57.91 65.64 24.47
C GLY A 85 -56.54 65.68 23.79
N THR A 86 -55.50 65.35 24.54
CA THR A 86 -54.08 65.36 24.13
C THR A 86 -53.49 63.95 23.96
N THR A 87 -54.34 62.92 23.88
CA THR A 87 -53.91 61.52 23.78
C THR A 87 -54.62 60.76 22.66
N PHE A 88 -53.97 59.72 22.15
CA PHE A 88 -54.58 58.73 21.27
C PHE A 88 -54.01 57.33 21.50
N GLU A 89 -54.78 56.29 21.16
CA GLU A 89 -54.35 54.89 21.25
C GLU A 89 -53.65 54.43 19.96
N ALA A 90 -52.57 53.67 20.10
CA ALA A 90 -51.72 53.22 19.02
C ALA A 90 -51.31 51.75 19.19
N LEU A 91 -51.20 51.01 18.09
CA LEU A 91 -50.74 49.63 18.08
C LEU A 91 -49.21 49.55 17.92
N ALA A 92 -48.60 48.53 18.52
CA ALA A 92 -47.18 48.21 18.32
C ALA A 92 -46.89 47.99 16.81
N GLY A 93 -45.75 48.51 16.32
CA GLY A 93 -45.34 48.35 14.92
C GLY A 93 -46.07 49.27 13.92
N ALA A 94 -47.09 50.00 14.34
CA ALA A 94 -47.91 50.84 13.45
C ALA A 94 -47.41 52.30 13.35
N VAL A 95 -47.80 52.96 12.25
CA VAL A 95 -47.48 54.36 11.96
C VAL A 95 -48.77 55.19 11.96
N TYR A 96 -48.73 56.35 12.61
CA TYR A 96 -49.84 57.28 12.72
C TYR A 96 -49.45 58.67 12.25
N THR A 97 -50.40 59.41 11.70
CA THR A 97 -50.23 60.79 11.25
C THR A 97 -51.14 61.71 12.04
N VAL A 98 -50.58 62.69 12.76
CA VAL A 98 -51.32 63.69 13.53
C VAL A 98 -51.26 65.03 12.81
N THR A 99 -52.41 65.59 12.48
CA THR A 99 -52.57 66.85 11.76
C THR A 99 -53.25 67.90 12.63
N VAL A 100 -52.65 69.08 12.71
CA VAL A 100 -53.15 70.26 13.41
C VAL A 100 -53.40 71.37 12.40
N THR A 101 -54.64 71.83 12.31
CA THR A 101 -55.09 72.91 11.42
C THR A 101 -55.55 74.12 12.23
N VAL A 102 -54.99 75.28 11.93
CA VAL A 102 -55.39 76.57 12.52
C VAL A 102 -56.32 77.30 11.56
N LEU A 103 -57.48 77.72 12.07
CA LEU A 103 -58.60 78.27 11.32
C LEU A 103 -58.92 79.69 11.79
N LYS A 104 -59.29 80.59 10.87
CA LYS A 104 -59.84 81.90 11.23
C LYS A 104 -61.28 81.79 11.75
N ASP A 105 -61.82 82.87 12.27
CA ASP A 105 -63.24 82.98 12.69
C ASP A 105 -64.24 82.62 11.58
N ASP A 106 -63.88 82.76 10.30
CA ASP A 106 -64.70 82.38 9.14
C ASP A 106 -64.46 80.94 8.66
N GLU A 107 -63.77 80.13 9.46
CA GLU A 107 -63.35 78.75 9.19
C GLU A 107 -62.40 78.58 8.00
N SER A 108 -61.83 79.66 7.47
CA SER A 108 -60.77 79.53 6.46
C SER A 108 -59.45 79.03 7.09
N VAL A 109 -58.79 78.09 6.42
CA VAL A 109 -57.52 77.50 6.87
C VAL A 109 -56.40 78.53 6.77
N LEU A 110 -55.77 78.80 7.91
CA LEU A 110 -54.63 79.71 8.01
C LEU A 110 -53.32 78.95 7.85
N THR A 111 -53.18 77.80 8.50
CA THR A 111 -52.04 76.88 8.33
C THR A 111 -52.40 75.47 8.78
N THR A 112 -51.66 74.48 8.31
CA THR A 112 -51.78 73.08 8.74
C THR A 112 -50.38 72.50 8.97
N ARG A 113 -50.22 71.76 10.06
CA ARG A 113 -48.98 71.03 10.42
C ARG A 113 -49.29 69.57 10.64
N THR A 114 -48.37 68.71 10.24
CA THR A 114 -48.54 67.26 10.31
C THR A 114 -47.28 66.62 10.88
N MET A 115 -47.44 65.63 11.76
CA MET A 115 -46.36 64.82 12.33
C MET A 115 -46.68 63.34 12.15
N THR A 116 -45.66 62.55 11.86
CA THR A 116 -45.76 61.09 11.79
C THR A 116 -45.13 60.46 13.01
N VAL A 117 -45.82 59.48 13.61
CA VAL A 117 -45.43 58.76 14.83
C VAL A 117 -45.33 57.28 14.50
N GLN A 118 -44.14 56.68 14.65
CA GLN A 118 -43.93 55.23 14.49
C GLN A 118 -43.68 54.58 15.85
N VAL A 119 -44.45 53.54 16.18
CA VAL A 119 -44.36 52.79 17.45
C VAL A 119 -43.54 51.52 17.23
N ALA A 120 -42.45 51.30 17.97
CA ALA A 120 -41.55 50.15 17.80
C ALA A 120 -42.09 48.85 18.44
N GLU A 121 -41.71 47.69 17.88
CA GLU A 121 -42.02 46.36 18.44
C GLU A 121 -41.05 45.97 19.59
N ALA A 122 -41.50 45.16 20.56
CA ALA A 122 -40.69 44.74 21.71
C ALA A 122 -39.67 43.63 21.35
N PRO A 123 -38.46 43.60 21.94
CA PRO A 123 -37.46 42.56 21.64
C PRO A 123 -37.85 41.18 22.21
N VAL A 124 -37.56 40.13 21.45
CA VAL A 124 -37.87 38.72 21.77
C VAL A 124 -36.65 38.03 22.39
N GLU A 125 -36.83 37.29 23.48
CA GLU A 125 -35.78 36.52 24.17
C GLU A 125 -35.50 35.20 23.43
N MET A 126 -34.23 34.79 23.30
CA MET A 126 -33.79 33.63 22.49
C MET A 126 -33.09 32.56 23.35
N VAL A 127 -33.26 31.28 22.99
CA VAL A 127 -32.64 30.08 23.60
C VAL A 127 -31.95 29.21 22.55
N ARG A 128 -30.99 28.39 22.97
CA ARG A 128 -30.16 27.56 22.09
C ARG A 128 -30.64 26.11 22.04
N VAL A 129 -30.71 25.54 20.84
CA VAL A 129 -30.93 24.11 20.62
C VAL A 129 -29.70 23.50 19.92
N THR A 130 -29.11 22.46 20.51
CA THR A 130 -27.97 21.72 19.96
C THR A 130 -28.45 20.38 19.41
N PHE A 131 -28.10 20.06 18.17
CA PHE A 131 -28.39 18.79 17.50
C PHE A 131 -27.11 17.94 17.41
N ASP A 132 -27.08 16.81 18.11
CA ASP A 132 -25.98 15.83 18.08
C ASP A 132 -26.38 14.56 17.30
N PRO A 133 -25.80 14.32 16.11
CA PRO A 133 -26.09 13.16 15.28
C PRO A 133 -25.75 11.80 15.88
N ALA A 134 -24.99 11.75 16.99
CA ALA A 134 -24.65 10.51 17.72
C ALA A 134 -24.06 9.38 16.86
N ASN A 135 -23.41 9.74 15.75
CA ASN A 135 -22.82 8.83 14.75
C ASN A 135 -21.34 9.17 14.47
N GLY A 136 -20.73 10.01 15.32
CA GLY A 136 -19.35 10.51 15.15
C GLY A 136 -19.24 11.81 14.34
N THR A 137 -20.30 12.28 13.67
CA THR A 137 -20.29 13.59 13.00
C THR A 137 -20.49 14.75 13.98
N ALA A 138 -19.98 15.94 13.65
CA ALA A 138 -20.01 17.10 14.53
C ALA A 138 -21.44 17.65 14.76
N ALA A 139 -21.77 17.95 16.01
CA ALA A 139 -23.02 18.60 16.39
C ALA A 139 -23.12 20.05 15.87
N TYR A 140 -24.34 20.55 15.66
CA TYR A 140 -24.60 21.94 15.27
C TYR A 140 -25.69 22.60 16.13
N GLU A 141 -25.75 23.93 16.12
CA GLU A 141 -26.61 24.72 17.01
C GLU A 141 -27.55 25.67 16.24
N VAL A 142 -28.77 25.87 16.77
CA VAL A 142 -29.77 26.84 16.27
C VAL A 142 -30.30 27.66 17.44
N GLN A 143 -30.67 28.93 17.20
CA GLN A 143 -31.34 29.77 18.20
C GLN A 143 -32.81 30.02 17.84
N VAL A 144 -33.69 29.93 18.82
CA VAL A 144 -35.13 30.17 18.68
C VAL A 144 -35.69 31.04 19.81
N PRO A 145 -36.79 31.78 19.60
CA PRO A 145 -37.46 32.49 20.68
C PRO A 145 -37.87 31.57 21.84
N VAL A 146 -37.77 32.06 23.07
CA VAL A 146 -38.30 31.37 24.26
C VAL A 146 -39.80 31.15 24.08
N GLY A 147 -40.26 29.92 24.30
CA GLY A 147 -41.67 29.57 24.16
C GLY A 147 -42.12 29.40 22.71
N SER A 148 -41.19 29.13 21.79
CA SER A 148 -41.48 28.76 20.41
C SER A 148 -40.87 27.41 20.05
N PRO A 149 -41.48 26.65 19.14
CA PRO A 149 -40.90 25.41 18.65
C PRO A 149 -39.67 25.66 17.78
N VAL A 150 -38.74 24.70 17.77
CA VAL A 150 -37.59 24.68 16.85
C VAL A 150 -37.96 23.95 15.58
N ALA A 151 -37.45 24.42 14.44
CA ALA A 151 -37.65 23.74 13.16
C ALA A 151 -37.10 22.31 13.21
N THR A 152 -37.83 21.37 12.61
CA THR A 152 -37.35 20.00 12.45
C THR A 152 -36.08 20.01 11.58
N PRO A 153 -34.95 19.48 12.07
CA PRO A 153 -33.71 19.41 11.31
C PRO A 153 -33.81 18.34 10.21
N ASP A 154 -32.86 18.36 9.28
CA ASP A 154 -32.68 17.26 8.33
C ASP A 154 -32.28 15.98 9.09
N GLU A 155 -32.73 14.83 8.58
CA GLU A 155 -32.39 13.54 9.16
C GLU A 155 -30.88 13.30 9.00
N PRO A 156 -30.13 13.07 10.10
CA PRO A 156 -28.72 12.75 10.00
C PRO A 156 -28.54 11.40 9.29
N LEU A 157 -27.38 11.20 8.67
CA LEU A 157 -27.03 9.94 8.03
C LEU A 157 -26.09 9.15 8.92
N TYR A 158 -26.45 7.93 9.29
CA TYR A 158 -25.56 6.97 9.95
C TYR A 158 -25.64 5.66 9.18
N GLU A 159 -24.50 5.22 8.65
CA GLU A 159 -24.39 4.00 7.87
C GLU A 159 -24.93 2.80 8.67
N ASP A 160 -25.72 1.94 8.00
CA ASP A 160 -26.37 0.75 8.56
C ASP A 160 -27.41 0.97 9.69
N HIS A 161 -27.84 2.21 9.91
CA HIS A 161 -28.82 2.56 10.95
C HIS A 161 -29.99 3.38 10.38
N THR A 162 -31.23 3.00 10.73
CA THR A 162 -32.43 3.81 10.48
C THR A 162 -32.55 4.87 11.57
N PHE A 163 -32.60 6.14 11.16
CA PHE A 163 -32.89 7.24 12.06
C PHE A 163 -34.31 7.12 12.62
N ILE A 164 -34.45 6.98 13.94
CA ILE A 164 -35.76 6.86 14.63
C ILE A 164 -36.35 8.25 14.91
N GLY A 165 -35.49 9.23 15.19
CA GLY A 165 -35.86 10.57 15.60
C GLY A 165 -34.92 11.16 16.63
N TRP A 166 -35.20 12.39 17.05
CA TRP A 166 -34.39 13.13 18.03
C TRP A 166 -34.94 12.92 19.45
N SER A 167 -34.06 12.83 20.45
CA SER A 167 -34.41 12.63 21.86
C SER A 167 -33.61 13.58 22.74
N VAL A 168 -34.15 14.00 23.89
CA VAL A 168 -33.36 14.80 24.84
C VAL A 168 -32.22 13.94 25.40
N LEU A 169 -31.00 14.50 25.48
CA LEU A 169 -29.79 13.77 25.91
C LEU A 169 -29.98 12.96 27.22
N ASP A 170 -30.71 13.53 28.18
CA ASP A 170 -30.96 12.92 29.49
C ASP A 170 -32.20 11.98 29.55
N GLU A 171 -32.99 11.91 28.47
CA GLU A 171 -34.25 11.12 28.37
C GLU A 171 -34.29 10.32 27.04
N ARG A 172 -33.33 9.42 26.82
CA ARG A 172 -33.13 8.69 25.54
C ARG A 172 -34.22 7.67 25.17
N ASP A 173 -35.22 7.48 26.00
CA ASP A 173 -36.37 6.60 25.78
C ASP A 173 -37.61 7.33 25.20
N LYS A 174 -37.52 8.65 24.97
CA LYS A 174 -38.64 9.47 24.52
C LYS A 174 -38.25 10.47 23.44
N LEU A 175 -38.84 10.31 22.25
CA LEU A 175 -38.67 11.24 21.13
C LEU A 175 -39.18 12.65 21.47
N TRP A 176 -38.42 13.65 21.01
CA TRP A 176 -38.78 15.07 21.06
C TRP A 176 -39.84 15.39 20.01
N ASP A 177 -40.90 16.07 20.42
CA ASP A 177 -41.93 16.57 19.52
C ASP A 177 -41.53 17.99 19.06
N PHE A 178 -41.25 18.16 17.77
CA PHE A 178 -40.87 19.47 17.21
C PHE A 178 -42.00 20.50 17.20
N THR A 179 -43.19 20.13 17.68
CA THR A 179 -44.27 21.09 17.96
C THR A 179 -44.26 21.63 19.40
N ASP A 180 -43.43 21.06 20.28
CA ASP A 180 -43.28 21.52 21.66
C ASP A 180 -42.44 22.81 21.76
N ASP A 181 -42.82 23.68 22.68
CA ASP A 181 -42.16 24.95 22.94
C ASP A 181 -40.80 24.76 23.63
N VAL A 182 -39.76 25.41 23.10
CA VAL A 182 -38.43 25.43 23.72
C VAL A 182 -38.36 26.53 24.77
N MET A 183 -38.25 26.14 26.05
CA MET A 183 -38.31 27.07 27.19
C MET A 183 -36.94 27.43 27.79
N ALA A 184 -35.89 26.68 27.43
CA ALA A 184 -34.51 26.83 27.89
C ALA A 184 -33.55 26.14 26.90
N ASP A 185 -32.25 26.27 27.12
CA ASP A 185 -31.24 25.59 26.28
C ASP A 185 -31.44 24.06 26.31
N LEU A 186 -31.40 23.44 25.14
CA LEU A 186 -31.79 22.04 24.92
C LEU A 186 -30.79 21.32 24.02
N THR A 187 -30.38 20.11 24.38
CA THR A 187 -29.59 19.22 23.52
C THR A 187 -30.43 18.02 23.08
N LEU A 188 -30.60 17.90 21.76
CA LEU A 188 -31.30 16.80 21.09
C LEU A 188 -30.27 15.88 20.44
N VAL A 189 -30.39 14.59 20.71
CA VAL A 189 -29.49 13.52 20.26
C VAL A 189 -30.26 12.57 19.35
N ALA A 190 -29.66 12.18 18.23
CA ALA A 190 -30.25 11.23 17.30
C ALA A 190 -30.39 9.82 17.93
N LEU A 191 -31.55 9.19 17.74
CA LEU A 191 -31.78 7.79 18.07
C LEU A 191 -31.79 6.93 16.80
N TRP A 192 -31.19 5.75 16.91
CA TRP A 192 -30.91 4.86 15.78
C TRP A 192 -31.47 3.46 16.03
N GLN A 193 -32.11 2.87 15.02
CA GLN A 193 -32.57 1.48 14.98
C GLN A 193 -31.84 0.79 13.84
N GLY A 194 -31.20 -0.37 14.04
CA GLY A 194 -30.55 -1.11 12.94
C GLY A 194 -31.53 -1.31 11.77
N ALA A 195 -31.14 -0.89 10.57
CA ALA A 195 -32.01 -0.88 9.39
C ALA A 195 -32.10 -2.26 8.71
N PRO A 196 -33.25 -2.61 8.10
CA PRO A 196 -33.39 -3.82 7.29
C PRO A 196 -32.68 -3.68 5.93
N ILE A 197 -31.95 -4.71 5.54
CA ILE A 197 -31.16 -4.77 4.29
C ILE A 197 -32.06 -4.77 3.05
N VAL A 198 -31.77 -3.92 2.06
CA VAL A 198 -32.28 -4.07 0.68
C VAL A 198 -31.37 -5.06 -0.06
N VAL A 199 -31.85 -6.29 -0.20
CA VAL A 199 -31.10 -7.38 -0.85
C VAL A 199 -31.48 -7.46 -2.33
N TYR A 200 -30.52 -7.24 -3.23
CA TYR A 200 -30.67 -7.62 -4.65
C TYR A 200 -30.33 -9.09 -4.81
N LEU A 201 -31.20 -9.85 -5.47
CA LEU A 201 -30.96 -11.27 -5.70
C LEU A 201 -29.88 -11.46 -6.77
N LEU A 202 -28.74 -11.99 -6.39
CA LEU A 202 -27.73 -12.51 -7.31
C LEU A 202 -28.01 -13.98 -7.59
N SER A 203 -27.95 -14.38 -8.85
CA SER A 203 -28.09 -15.77 -9.26
C SER A 203 -26.81 -16.23 -9.95
N TYR A 204 -26.13 -17.19 -9.34
CA TYR A 204 -24.92 -17.80 -9.91
C TYR A 204 -25.31 -19.08 -10.64
N TYR A 205 -24.98 -19.14 -11.94
CA TYR A 205 -25.19 -20.28 -12.81
C TYR A 205 -23.85 -20.93 -13.12
N LEU A 206 -23.70 -22.20 -12.78
CA LEU A 206 -22.50 -22.95 -13.11
C LEU A 206 -22.30 -23.14 -14.62
N ASN A 207 -23.29 -22.87 -15.47
CA ASN A 207 -23.13 -22.95 -16.93
C ASN A 207 -22.55 -24.30 -17.43
N ASP A 208 -22.74 -25.38 -16.66
CA ASP A 208 -22.20 -26.73 -16.87
C ASP A 208 -23.27 -27.74 -17.33
N GLY A 209 -24.49 -27.26 -17.58
CA GLY A 209 -25.66 -28.09 -17.92
C GLY A 209 -26.48 -28.55 -16.71
N THR A 210 -26.01 -28.31 -15.48
CA THR A 210 -26.77 -28.52 -14.25
C THR A 210 -27.39 -27.20 -13.78
N THR A 211 -28.69 -27.20 -13.45
CA THR A 211 -29.36 -26.01 -12.90
C THR A 211 -29.25 -26.06 -11.38
N THR A 212 -28.08 -25.69 -10.86
CA THR A 212 -27.89 -25.58 -9.41
C THR A 212 -27.69 -24.11 -9.06
N LEU A 213 -28.66 -23.58 -8.31
CA LEU A 213 -28.77 -22.20 -7.87
C LEU A 213 -28.02 -22.05 -6.54
N TYR A 214 -26.94 -21.29 -6.50
CA TYR A 214 -26.44 -20.75 -5.23
C TYR A 214 -27.22 -19.47 -4.93
N LEU A 215 -28.05 -19.52 -3.89
CA LEU A 215 -28.58 -18.31 -3.24
C LEU A 215 -27.54 -17.89 -2.21
N SER A 216 -26.70 -16.91 -2.54
CA SER A 216 -26.11 -16.12 -1.46
C SER A 216 -27.16 -15.12 -1.00
N GLU A 217 -27.58 -15.20 0.27
CA GLU A 217 -28.12 -14.03 0.94
C GLU A 217 -26.95 -13.06 1.16
N GLY A 218 -26.50 -12.43 0.08
CA GLY A 218 -25.45 -11.43 0.11
C GLY A 218 -26.05 -10.08 0.51
N ASN A 219 -25.68 -9.58 1.68
CA ASN A 219 -25.74 -8.15 1.96
C ASN A 219 -24.80 -7.45 0.99
N THR A 220 -25.30 -6.97 -0.15
CA THR A 220 -24.50 -6.12 -1.04
C THR A 220 -24.94 -4.68 -0.86
N THR A 221 -24.09 -3.88 -0.24
CA THR A 221 -24.12 -2.42 -0.24
C THR A 221 -23.78 -1.91 -1.65
N GLY A 222 -24.69 -2.11 -2.60
CA GLY A 222 -24.58 -1.56 -3.96
C GLY A 222 -23.42 -2.04 -4.84
N LEU A 223 -22.51 -2.90 -4.36
CA LEU A 223 -21.37 -3.43 -5.11
C LEU A 223 -21.38 -4.97 -5.14
N LEU A 224 -20.95 -5.54 -6.26
CA LEU A 224 -20.87 -6.97 -6.50
C LEU A 224 -19.73 -7.59 -5.70
N ALA A 225 -20.07 -8.49 -4.79
CA ALA A 225 -19.11 -9.41 -4.19
C ALA A 225 -19.20 -10.75 -4.94
N LEU A 226 -18.09 -11.17 -5.56
CA LEU A 226 -18.00 -12.51 -6.14
C LEU A 226 -17.83 -13.54 -5.00
N PRO A 227 -18.30 -14.79 -5.17
CA PRO A 227 -18.10 -15.85 -4.18
C PRO A 227 -16.62 -16.00 -3.84
N SER A 228 -16.32 -16.20 -2.55
CA SER A 228 -14.94 -16.42 -2.07
C SER A 228 -14.36 -17.74 -2.55
N ASP A 229 -15.23 -18.72 -2.83
CA ASP A 229 -14.84 -20.06 -3.26
C ASP A 229 -15.16 -20.21 -4.74
N ASP A 230 -14.15 -20.58 -5.54
CA ASP A 230 -14.33 -20.88 -6.94
C ASP A 230 -15.16 -22.16 -7.12
N PRO A 231 -16.15 -22.17 -8.03
CA PRO A 231 -16.92 -23.38 -8.30
C PRO A 231 -16.02 -24.44 -8.94
N VAL A 232 -16.29 -25.70 -8.61
CA VAL A 232 -15.55 -26.85 -9.16
C VAL A 232 -16.41 -27.61 -10.16
N ARG A 233 -15.82 -27.96 -11.30
CA ARG A 233 -16.42 -28.83 -12.33
C ARG A 233 -15.41 -29.89 -12.73
N GLU A 234 -15.81 -31.16 -12.59
CA GLU A 234 -14.94 -32.29 -12.93
C GLU A 234 -14.48 -32.20 -14.40
N GLY A 235 -13.15 -32.15 -14.62
CA GLY A 235 -12.53 -32.03 -15.94
C GLY A 235 -12.48 -30.63 -16.54
N TYR A 236 -12.76 -29.57 -15.76
CA TYR A 236 -12.71 -28.19 -16.24
C TYR A 236 -12.12 -27.24 -15.19
N ARG A 237 -11.33 -26.26 -15.65
CA ARG A 237 -10.77 -25.16 -14.85
C ARG A 237 -11.74 -23.98 -14.86
N PHE A 238 -12.04 -23.42 -13.70
CA PHE A 238 -12.85 -22.22 -13.58
C PHE A 238 -12.03 -21.00 -13.99
N THR A 239 -12.56 -20.17 -14.89
CA THR A 239 -11.84 -19.00 -15.44
C THR A 239 -12.47 -17.66 -15.02
N GLY A 240 -13.51 -17.70 -14.19
CA GLY A 240 -14.18 -16.53 -13.66
C GLY A 240 -15.69 -16.49 -13.92
N TRP A 241 -16.33 -15.46 -13.38
CA TRP A 241 -17.77 -15.19 -13.58
C TRP A 241 -17.96 -14.20 -14.73
N ALA A 242 -19.03 -14.38 -15.50
CA ALA A 242 -19.42 -13.46 -16.57
C ALA A 242 -20.89 -13.08 -16.47
N TYR A 243 -21.25 -11.92 -17.00
CA TYR A 243 -22.65 -11.46 -17.09
C TYR A 243 -23.47 -12.22 -18.13
N ASP A 244 -22.80 -12.96 -19.00
CA ASP A 244 -23.42 -13.71 -20.07
C ASP A 244 -22.84 -15.15 -20.19
N PRO A 245 -23.63 -16.13 -20.61
CA PRO A 245 -23.18 -17.52 -20.74
C PRO A 245 -22.06 -17.75 -21.77
N SER A 246 -21.77 -16.78 -22.65
CA SER A 246 -20.71 -16.88 -23.67
C SER A 246 -19.35 -16.33 -23.23
N GLY A 247 -19.27 -15.76 -22.03
CA GLY A 247 -18.01 -15.29 -21.43
C GLY A 247 -17.45 -13.99 -22.02
N LYS A 248 -18.24 -13.25 -22.80
CA LYS A 248 -17.76 -12.02 -23.49
C LYS A 248 -17.75 -10.79 -22.60
N ALA A 249 -18.53 -10.79 -21.52
CA ALA A 249 -18.58 -9.74 -20.53
C ALA A 249 -18.21 -10.31 -19.15
N PRO A 250 -16.92 -10.29 -18.76
CA PRO A 250 -16.50 -10.75 -17.44
C PRO A 250 -17.09 -9.88 -16.34
N ALA A 251 -17.42 -10.48 -15.20
CA ALA A 251 -17.90 -9.79 -14.01
C ALA A 251 -16.77 -9.66 -12.99
N LEU A 252 -16.65 -8.48 -12.38
CA LEU A 252 -15.58 -8.17 -11.43
C LEU A 252 -16.17 -7.86 -10.06
N SER A 253 -15.43 -8.23 -9.01
CA SER A 253 -15.76 -7.77 -7.66
C SER A 253 -15.68 -6.24 -7.60
N GLY A 254 -16.69 -5.58 -7.05
CA GLY A 254 -16.81 -4.13 -7.02
C GLY A 254 -17.70 -3.53 -8.12
N ASP A 255 -18.24 -4.33 -9.05
CA ASP A 255 -19.18 -3.80 -10.06
C ASP A 255 -20.51 -3.33 -9.42
N PRO A 256 -21.09 -2.20 -9.86
CA PRO A 256 -22.31 -1.66 -9.24
C PRO A 256 -23.53 -2.57 -9.44
N ILE A 257 -24.27 -2.85 -8.36
CA ILE A 257 -25.55 -3.57 -8.38
C ILE A 257 -26.70 -2.57 -8.30
N GLU A 258 -27.34 -2.33 -9.44
CA GLU A 258 -28.55 -1.48 -9.53
C GLU A 258 -29.86 -2.30 -9.57
N GLN A 259 -29.77 -3.61 -9.83
CA GLN A 259 -30.92 -4.52 -9.92
C GLN A 259 -30.48 -5.99 -9.75
N ALA A 260 -31.45 -6.90 -9.55
CA ALA A 260 -31.19 -8.34 -9.57
C ALA A 260 -30.53 -8.78 -10.91
N MET A 261 -29.51 -9.63 -10.83
CA MET A 261 -28.71 -10.03 -11.99
C MET A 261 -28.25 -11.49 -11.89
N SER A 262 -27.72 -12.01 -12.99
CA SER A 262 -27.26 -13.38 -13.11
C SER A 262 -25.82 -13.42 -13.59
N LEU A 263 -25.02 -14.28 -12.96
CA LEU A 263 -23.63 -14.53 -13.30
C LEU A 263 -23.47 -15.97 -13.77
N TYR A 264 -22.59 -16.18 -14.73
CA TYR A 264 -22.36 -17.46 -15.37
C TYR A 264 -20.88 -17.84 -15.23
N ALA A 265 -20.62 -18.99 -14.60
CA ALA A 265 -19.28 -19.52 -14.50
C ALA A 265 -18.72 -19.83 -15.88
N GLN A 266 -17.47 -19.45 -16.11
CA GLN A 266 -16.73 -19.77 -17.31
C GLN A 266 -15.75 -20.91 -17.02
N TRP A 267 -15.63 -21.81 -17.99
CA TRP A 267 -14.88 -23.05 -17.84
C TRP A 267 -13.96 -23.26 -19.03
N GLU A 268 -12.74 -23.66 -18.73
CA GLU A 268 -11.79 -24.18 -19.70
C GLU A 268 -11.66 -25.70 -19.50
N GLU A 269 -11.70 -26.49 -20.58
CA GLU A 269 -11.62 -27.95 -20.48
C GLU A 269 -10.20 -28.38 -20.11
N ILE A 270 -10.07 -29.15 -19.02
CA ILE A 270 -8.80 -29.73 -18.64
C ILE A 270 -8.59 -30.99 -19.47
N VAL A 271 -7.58 -30.96 -20.33
CA VAL A 271 -7.19 -32.11 -21.15
C VAL A 271 -6.18 -32.94 -20.38
N TYR A 272 -6.56 -34.12 -19.90
CA TYR A 272 -5.62 -35.02 -19.24
C TYR A 272 -4.88 -35.92 -20.25
N VAL A 273 -3.61 -36.19 -19.95
CA VAL A 273 -2.74 -37.11 -20.68
C VAL A 273 -2.20 -38.19 -19.73
N MET A 274 -2.01 -39.40 -20.26
CA MET A 274 -1.52 -40.56 -19.51
C MET A 274 -0.08 -40.90 -19.91
N VAL A 275 0.80 -41.00 -18.93
CA VAL A 275 2.16 -41.54 -19.09
C VAL A 275 2.23 -42.93 -18.45
N GLU A 276 2.50 -43.95 -19.26
CA GLU A 276 2.70 -45.32 -18.80
C GLU A 276 4.19 -45.61 -18.58
N PHE A 277 4.53 -46.23 -17.45
CA PHE A 277 5.90 -46.56 -17.06
C PHE A 277 6.15 -48.07 -17.17
N ALA A 278 6.83 -48.46 -18.24
CA ALA A 278 7.21 -49.84 -18.52
C ALA A 278 8.55 -50.18 -17.85
N ARG A 279 8.54 -51.07 -16.85
CA ARG A 279 9.74 -51.46 -16.07
C ARG A 279 10.81 -52.22 -16.86
N ASN A 280 10.44 -52.78 -18.01
CA ASN A 280 11.35 -53.40 -18.98
C ASN A 280 12.36 -54.44 -18.41
N ASP A 281 12.04 -55.05 -17.27
CA ASP A 281 12.87 -56.03 -16.54
C ASP A 281 12.23 -57.43 -16.48
N GLY A 282 11.02 -57.58 -17.03
CA GLY A 282 10.24 -58.82 -17.03
C GLY A 282 9.53 -59.12 -15.71
N SER A 283 9.53 -58.21 -14.73
CA SER A 283 8.89 -58.40 -13.42
C SER A 283 7.84 -57.32 -13.11
N GLY A 284 6.57 -57.76 -12.99
CA GLY A 284 5.45 -56.93 -12.53
C GLY A 284 4.75 -56.09 -13.59
N ASP A 285 3.57 -55.58 -13.23
CA ASP A 285 2.70 -54.78 -14.10
C ASP A 285 3.25 -53.34 -14.25
N ALA A 286 3.08 -52.74 -15.43
CA ALA A 286 3.34 -51.32 -15.66
C ALA A 286 2.45 -50.46 -14.74
N PHE A 287 2.90 -49.25 -14.42
CA PHE A 287 2.09 -48.26 -13.71
C PHE A 287 1.92 -47.02 -14.59
N SER A 288 0.88 -46.23 -14.35
CA SER A 288 0.58 -45.05 -15.17
C SER A 288 0.27 -43.85 -14.28
N VAL A 289 0.74 -42.68 -14.70
CA VAL A 289 0.40 -41.38 -14.12
C VAL A 289 -0.51 -40.64 -15.10
N VAL A 290 -1.52 -39.95 -14.58
CA VAL A 290 -2.42 -39.10 -15.34
C VAL A 290 -2.20 -37.66 -14.87
N LEU A 291 -1.90 -36.76 -15.80
CA LEU A 291 -1.56 -35.35 -15.55
C LEU A 291 -2.24 -34.46 -16.59
N GLU A 292 -2.30 -33.15 -16.38
CA GLU A 292 -2.85 -32.21 -17.36
C GLU A 292 -1.88 -32.09 -18.54
N LYS A 293 -2.42 -31.86 -19.75
CA LYS A 293 -1.61 -31.67 -20.95
C LYS A 293 -0.78 -30.40 -20.80
N GLY A 294 0.53 -30.52 -20.94
CA GLY A 294 1.49 -29.44 -20.73
C GLY A 294 2.14 -29.46 -19.35
N ASP A 295 1.61 -30.25 -18.41
CA ASP A 295 2.25 -30.44 -17.11
C ASP A 295 3.60 -31.14 -17.27
N ILE A 296 4.51 -30.80 -16.37
CA ILE A 296 5.82 -31.42 -16.27
C ILE A 296 5.73 -32.62 -15.34
N LEU A 297 6.19 -33.76 -15.82
CA LEU A 297 6.20 -35.01 -15.06
C LEU A 297 7.22 -34.89 -13.91
N THR A 298 6.78 -35.16 -12.67
CA THR A 298 7.66 -35.24 -11.51
C THR A 298 8.35 -36.60 -11.43
N GLU A 299 9.60 -36.62 -10.98
CA GLU A 299 10.41 -37.85 -10.96
C GLU A 299 9.90 -38.82 -9.90
N GLU A 300 9.45 -39.99 -10.36
CA GLU A 300 9.03 -41.10 -9.49
C GLU A 300 10.23 -41.86 -8.93
N ALA A 301 10.09 -42.42 -7.73
CA ALA A 301 11.16 -43.18 -7.09
C ALA A 301 11.70 -44.30 -8.01
N ALA A 302 13.02 -44.30 -8.21
CA ALA A 302 13.69 -45.23 -9.09
C ALA A 302 13.27 -46.68 -8.81
N PRO A 303 12.78 -47.44 -9.81
CA PRO A 303 12.42 -48.83 -9.60
C PRO A 303 13.66 -49.63 -9.18
N LEU A 304 13.48 -50.61 -8.30
CA LEU A 304 14.57 -51.45 -7.81
C LEU A 304 14.61 -52.78 -8.59
N ARG A 305 15.80 -53.13 -9.08
CA ARG A 305 16.08 -54.42 -9.70
C ARG A 305 17.38 -55.00 -9.13
N GLU A 306 17.29 -56.16 -8.50
CA GLU A 306 18.45 -56.80 -7.86
C GLU A 306 19.57 -57.10 -8.88
N GLY A 307 20.78 -56.58 -8.62
CA GLY A 307 21.97 -56.76 -9.47
C GLY A 307 22.03 -55.85 -10.71
N TYR A 308 21.17 -54.83 -10.81
CA TYR A 308 21.15 -53.86 -11.89
C TYR A 308 20.94 -52.44 -11.36
N LEU A 309 21.71 -51.47 -11.88
CA LEU A 309 21.53 -50.04 -11.62
C LEU A 309 20.46 -49.49 -12.56
N PHE A 310 19.50 -48.74 -12.02
CA PHE A 310 18.54 -47.98 -12.80
C PHE A 310 19.22 -46.74 -13.40
N LEU A 311 19.14 -46.58 -14.72
CA LEU A 311 19.80 -45.50 -15.47
C LEU A 311 18.86 -44.34 -15.80
N GLY A 312 17.57 -44.46 -15.50
CA GLY A 312 16.55 -43.48 -15.87
C GLY A 312 15.46 -44.07 -16.79
N TRP A 313 14.47 -43.23 -17.06
CA TRP A 313 13.33 -43.54 -17.93
C TRP A 313 13.60 -43.04 -19.34
N SER A 314 13.57 -43.92 -20.34
CA SER A 314 13.80 -43.58 -21.75
C SER A 314 12.50 -43.46 -22.55
N LYS A 315 12.50 -42.62 -23.59
CA LYS A 315 11.35 -42.44 -24.48
C LYS A 315 11.06 -43.66 -25.37
N ALA A 316 11.97 -44.63 -25.38
CA ALA A 316 11.82 -45.92 -26.08
C ALA A 316 12.63 -47.02 -25.39
N ALA A 317 12.16 -48.27 -25.49
CA ALA A 317 12.65 -49.43 -24.74
C ALA A 317 14.18 -49.68 -24.75
N ASP A 318 14.84 -49.35 -25.87
CA ASP A 318 16.28 -49.57 -26.07
C ASP A 318 17.03 -48.30 -26.51
N SER A 319 16.56 -47.13 -26.04
CA SER A 319 17.16 -45.82 -26.37
C SER A 319 17.91 -45.26 -25.17
N ASP A 320 18.98 -44.51 -25.45
CA ASP A 320 19.68 -43.66 -24.47
C ASP A 320 19.15 -42.20 -24.50
N ALA A 321 18.05 -41.96 -25.22
CA ALA A 321 17.27 -40.72 -25.13
C ALA A 321 16.33 -40.81 -23.91
N PHE A 322 16.79 -40.25 -22.79
CA PHE A 322 16.06 -40.20 -21.54
C PHE A 322 14.94 -39.15 -21.58
N TRP A 323 13.87 -39.42 -20.84
CA TRP A 323 12.87 -38.41 -20.52
C TRP A 323 13.46 -37.49 -19.46
N MET A 324 13.47 -36.20 -19.75
CA MET A 324 13.96 -35.20 -18.83
C MET A 324 12.80 -34.78 -17.92
N PHE A 325 12.85 -35.21 -16.65
CA PHE A 325 11.93 -34.70 -15.64
C PHE A 325 12.21 -33.20 -15.41
N ALA A 326 11.22 -32.47 -14.89
CA ALA A 326 11.31 -31.02 -14.59
C ALA A 326 11.46 -30.05 -15.79
N THR A 327 11.74 -30.52 -17.02
CA THR A 327 11.99 -29.62 -18.18
C THR A 327 11.16 -29.92 -19.42
N GLU A 328 10.63 -31.14 -19.57
CA GLU A 328 9.80 -31.50 -20.73
C GLU A 328 8.30 -31.59 -20.36
N PRO A 329 7.42 -30.77 -20.99
CA PRO A 329 5.99 -30.87 -20.78
C PRO A 329 5.40 -32.10 -21.48
N VAL A 330 4.41 -32.74 -20.85
CA VAL A 330 3.72 -33.89 -21.43
C VAL A 330 2.57 -33.41 -22.32
N GLU A 331 2.81 -33.46 -23.63
CA GLU A 331 1.85 -32.96 -24.63
C GLU A 331 0.83 -34.01 -25.11
N ALA A 332 1.08 -35.31 -24.86
CA ALA A 332 0.22 -36.40 -25.31
C ALA A 332 0.47 -37.69 -24.51
N ASN A 333 -0.47 -38.64 -24.62
CA ASN A 333 -0.30 -39.97 -24.03
C ASN A 333 0.99 -40.64 -24.53
N MET A 334 1.81 -41.15 -23.62
CA MET A 334 3.08 -41.79 -23.97
C MET A 334 3.46 -42.91 -23.02
N THR A 335 4.52 -43.64 -23.37
CA THR A 335 5.09 -44.70 -22.53
C THR A 335 6.58 -44.43 -22.34
N LEU A 336 7.03 -44.43 -21.10
CA LEU A 336 8.43 -44.35 -20.71
C LEU A 336 8.94 -45.73 -20.28
N TYR A 337 10.20 -46.03 -20.58
CA TYR A 337 10.79 -47.35 -20.40
C TYR A 337 11.98 -47.30 -19.46
N ALA A 338 12.00 -48.13 -18.42
CA ALA A 338 13.11 -48.18 -17.48
C ALA A 338 14.36 -48.75 -18.17
N ARG A 339 15.50 -48.07 -18.01
CA ARG A 339 16.82 -48.52 -18.48
C ARG A 339 17.64 -49.03 -17.33
N TRP A 340 18.38 -50.12 -17.58
CA TRP A 340 19.13 -50.85 -16.55
C TRP A 340 20.56 -51.14 -17.01
N ALA A 341 21.55 -50.86 -16.17
CA ALA A 341 22.92 -51.37 -16.32
C ALA A 341 23.16 -52.53 -15.36
N GLN A 342 23.87 -53.58 -15.78
CA GLN A 342 24.22 -54.69 -14.90
C GLN A 342 25.33 -54.27 -13.92
N GLU A 343 25.12 -54.46 -12.62
CA GLU A 343 26.15 -54.15 -11.61
C GLU A 343 27.41 -54.98 -11.88
N THR A 344 28.50 -54.29 -12.22
CA THR A 344 29.86 -54.84 -12.13
C THR A 344 30.58 -53.99 -11.09
N SER A 345 31.13 -54.62 -10.06
CA SER A 345 31.76 -53.97 -8.90
C SER A 345 32.61 -52.76 -9.27
N GLY A 346 32.04 -51.57 -9.15
CA GLY A 346 32.71 -50.28 -9.33
C GLY A 346 33.03 -49.66 -7.97
N THR A 347 34.08 -48.86 -7.93
CA THR A 347 34.44 -48.04 -6.76
C THR A 347 33.31 -47.02 -6.52
N THR A 348 32.88 -46.85 -5.28
CA THR A 348 31.93 -45.79 -4.88
C THR A 348 32.65 -44.66 -4.19
N PHE A 349 32.16 -43.44 -4.35
CA PHE A 349 32.65 -42.23 -3.71
C PHE A 349 31.52 -41.50 -2.98
N THR A 350 31.90 -40.80 -1.92
CA THR A 350 31.01 -40.03 -1.06
C THR A 350 31.06 -38.55 -1.46
N VAL A 351 29.90 -37.93 -1.62
CA VAL A 351 29.74 -36.48 -1.78
C VAL A 351 29.19 -35.92 -0.48
N THR A 352 29.97 -35.08 0.17
CA THR A 352 29.63 -34.45 1.46
C THR A 352 29.21 -33.00 1.22
N PHE A 353 28.13 -32.56 1.85
CA PHE A 353 27.66 -31.16 1.74
C PHE A 353 27.98 -30.41 3.03
N ASP A 354 28.81 -29.38 2.93
CA ASP A 354 29.22 -28.53 4.04
C ASP A 354 28.55 -27.16 3.89
N LEU A 355 27.63 -26.83 4.80
CA LEU A 355 26.91 -25.55 4.77
C LEU A 355 27.78 -24.35 5.15
N GLN A 356 29.02 -24.57 5.60
CA GLN A 356 29.93 -23.53 6.08
C GLN A 356 29.38 -22.71 7.27
N VAL A 357 28.32 -23.21 7.92
CA VAL A 357 27.64 -22.60 9.07
C VAL A 357 27.16 -23.72 9.98
N ASP A 358 27.48 -23.64 11.27
CA ASP A 358 27.20 -24.72 12.24
C ASP A 358 25.72 -24.78 12.70
N ASP A 359 24.97 -23.69 12.55
CA ASP A 359 23.62 -23.53 13.12
C ASP A 359 22.46 -23.87 12.15
N LEU A 360 22.77 -24.31 10.91
CA LEU A 360 21.76 -24.69 9.92
C LEU A 360 21.47 -26.21 9.92
N PRO A 361 20.25 -26.66 9.56
CA PRO A 361 19.95 -28.08 9.41
C PRO A 361 20.89 -28.73 8.37
N PRO A 362 21.53 -29.88 8.67
CA PRO A 362 22.52 -30.48 7.77
C PRO A 362 21.88 -31.08 6.51
N VAL A 363 22.59 -30.98 5.38
CA VAL A 363 22.23 -31.64 4.12
C VAL A 363 22.75 -33.08 4.13
N GLU A 364 21.90 -34.04 3.75
CA GLU A 364 22.26 -35.46 3.72
C GLU A 364 23.33 -35.77 2.65
N ASN A 365 24.36 -36.52 3.03
CA ASN A 365 25.44 -36.92 2.12
C ASN A 365 24.97 -37.91 1.06
N GLN A 366 25.62 -37.89 -0.11
CA GLN A 366 25.33 -38.82 -1.20
C GLN A 366 26.45 -39.84 -1.39
N THR A 367 26.08 -41.02 -1.91
CA THR A 367 27.02 -42.05 -2.34
C THR A 367 26.79 -42.33 -3.81
N VAL A 368 27.80 -42.09 -4.64
CA VAL A 368 27.73 -42.28 -6.10
C VAL A 368 28.84 -43.21 -6.57
N ILE A 369 28.65 -43.85 -7.73
CA ILE A 369 29.68 -44.71 -8.34
C ILE A 369 30.69 -43.85 -9.14
N GLU A 370 31.94 -44.30 -9.23
CA GLU A 370 33.00 -43.65 -10.01
C GLU A 370 32.53 -43.31 -11.43
N GLY A 371 32.54 -42.01 -11.76
CA GLY A 371 32.15 -41.45 -13.04
C GLY A 371 30.68 -41.02 -13.17
N ALA A 372 29.85 -41.22 -12.14
CA ALA A 372 28.46 -40.73 -12.11
C ALA A 372 28.36 -39.30 -11.58
N LEU A 373 27.28 -38.61 -11.96
CA LEU A 373 26.94 -37.28 -11.45
C LEU A 373 26.33 -37.37 -10.04
N ALA A 374 26.53 -36.33 -9.22
CA ALA A 374 25.82 -36.15 -7.96
C ALA A 374 24.45 -35.52 -8.21
N THR A 375 23.48 -35.73 -7.31
CA THR A 375 22.16 -35.10 -7.39
C THR A 375 22.17 -33.76 -6.64
N TYR A 376 21.48 -32.74 -7.15
CA TYR A 376 21.35 -31.46 -6.44
C TYR A 376 20.45 -31.62 -5.19
N PRO A 377 20.85 -31.12 -4.00
CA PRO A 377 20.02 -31.20 -2.81
C PRO A 377 18.93 -30.12 -2.79
N LEU A 378 17.66 -30.50 -2.58
CA LEU A 378 16.52 -29.58 -2.43
C LEU A 378 15.82 -29.75 -1.05
N PRO A 379 15.26 -28.68 -0.46
CA PRO A 379 15.27 -27.28 -0.94
C PRO A 379 16.61 -26.58 -0.71
N ASP A 380 16.80 -25.41 -1.34
CA ASP A 380 18.00 -24.59 -1.14
C ASP A 380 18.20 -24.24 0.35
N PRO A 381 19.43 -24.34 0.86
CA PRO A 381 19.73 -23.92 2.23
C PRO A 381 19.43 -22.42 2.42
N MET A 382 18.73 -22.08 3.51
CA MET A 382 18.41 -20.69 3.84
C MET A 382 19.30 -20.16 4.97
N ARG A 383 19.83 -18.94 4.80
CA ARG A 383 20.64 -18.25 5.80
C ARG A 383 20.22 -16.79 5.92
N VAL A 384 19.92 -16.34 7.13
CA VAL A 384 19.60 -14.94 7.44
C VAL A 384 20.76 -14.05 6.99
N ASP A 385 20.48 -12.92 6.33
CA ASP A 385 21.43 -11.91 5.83
C ASP A 385 22.36 -12.33 4.67
N TYR A 386 22.18 -13.52 4.09
CA TYR A 386 23.00 -14.04 2.99
C TYR A 386 22.16 -14.74 1.90
N HIS A 387 22.54 -14.56 0.64
CA HIS A 387 21.97 -15.33 -0.48
C HIS A 387 22.77 -16.62 -0.72
N PHE A 388 22.08 -17.74 -0.91
CA PHE A 388 22.70 -19.00 -1.32
C PHE A 388 23.00 -18.96 -2.82
N ILE A 389 24.27 -19.03 -3.20
CA ILE A 389 24.73 -18.85 -4.59
C ILE A 389 25.18 -20.17 -5.26
N GLY A 390 24.97 -21.31 -4.60
CA GLY A 390 25.29 -22.64 -5.13
C GLY A 390 26.33 -23.40 -4.33
N TRP A 391 26.83 -24.50 -4.91
CA TRP A 391 27.79 -25.42 -4.26
C TRP A 391 29.16 -25.32 -4.92
N PHE A 392 30.23 -25.27 -4.13
CA PHE A 392 31.60 -25.05 -4.58
C PHE A 392 32.53 -26.18 -4.15
N LEU A 393 33.59 -26.43 -4.92
CA LEU A 393 34.62 -27.43 -4.63
C LEU A 393 35.60 -26.98 -3.54
N ASP A 394 35.60 -25.70 -3.21
CA ASP A 394 36.45 -25.07 -2.22
C ASP A 394 35.64 -24.16 -1.28
N PRO A 395 36.07 -24.01 -0.01
CA PRO A 395 35.37 -23.17 0.96
C PRO A 395 35.43 -21.67 0.62
N ASP A 396 36.39 -21.23 -0.18
CA ASP A 396 36.58 -19.83 -0.57
C ASP A 396 35.66 -19.42 -1.76
N MET A 397 34.81 -20.34 -2.24
CA MET A 397 33.80 -20.13 -3.30
C MET A 397 34.39 -19.76 -4.68
N THR A 398 35.58 -20.26 -5.00
CA THR A 398 36.29 -19.91 -6.24
C THR A 398 36.06 -20.89 -7.39
N ASP A 399 35.63 -22.12 -7.11
CA ASP A 399 35.44 -23.20 -8.08
C ASP A 399 34.04 -23.83 -7.92
N ILE A 400 33.09 -23.40 -8.74
CA ILE A 400 31.69 -23.84 -8.67
C ILE A 400 31.53 -25.30 -9.12
N PHE A 401 30.71 -26.07 -8.39
CA PHE A 401 30.38 -27.44 -8.74
C PHE A 401 29.07 -27.50 -9.55
N LEU A 402 29.17 -27.96 -10.79
CA LEU A 402 28.04 -28.13 -11.70
C LEU A 402 27.56 -29.60 -11.67
N PHE A 403 26.39 -29.83 -11.07
CA PHE A 403 25.85 -31.19 -10.86
C PHE A 403 25.57 -31.94 -12.17
N ASP A 404 25.29 -31.21 -13.26
CA ASP A 404 24.97 -31.80 -14.56
C ASP A 404 26.21 -32.16 -15.40
N ASP A 405 27.37 -31.56 -15.08
CA ASP A 405 28.56 -31.63 -15.93
C ASP A 405 29.78 -32.28 -15.25
N MET A 406 29.77 -32.41 -13.93
CA MET A 406 30.95 -32.85 -13.16
C MET A 406 30.80 -34.27 -12.59
N PRO A 407 31.33 -35.30 -13.27
CA PRO A 407 31.29 -36.67 -12.77
C PRO A 407 32.20 -36.88 -11.55
N ILE A 408 31.69 -37.59 -10.56
CA ILE A 408 32.40 -37.88 -9.31
C ILE A 408 33.44 -38.97 -9.52
N THR A 409 34.71 -38.61 -9.37
CA THR A 409 35.85 -39.52 -9.61
C THR A 409 36.68 -39.78 -8.34
N ALA A 410 36.31 -39.17 -7.22
CA ALA A 410 36.88 -39.36 -5.89
C ALA A 410 35.86 -38.92 -4.82
N ASP A 411 36.12 -39.20 -3.53
CA ASP A 411 35.36 -38.57 -2.44
C ASP A 411 35.55 -37.05 -2.49
N ILE A 412 34.46 -36.29 -2.43
CA ILE A 412 34.48 -34.82 -2.49
C ILE A 412 33.63 -34.20 -1.37
N THR A 413 33.98 -32.97 -1.01
CA THR A 413 33.16 -32.10 -0.17
C THR A 413 32.76 -30.89 -1.00
N LEU A 414 31.47 -30.58 -1.00
CA LEU A 414 30.89 -29.41 -1.64
C LEU A 414 30.52 -28.40 -0.56
N TYR A 415 30.96 -27.17 -0.73
CA TYR A 415 30.81 -26.07 0.20
C TYR A 415 29.68 -25.15 -0.26
N ALA A 416 28.71 -24.86 0.60
CA ALA A 416 27.65 -23.91 0.31
C ALA A 416 28.23 -22.51 0.14
N GLY A 417 27.96 -21.88 -1.01
CA GLY A 417 28.34 -20.50 -1.27
C GLY A 417 27.31 -19.54 -0.72
N TRP A 418 27.78 -18.51 -0.03
CA TRP A 418 26.95 -17.50 0.60
C TRP A 418 27.42 -16.10 0.20
N GLN A 419 26.55 -15.33 -0.43
CA GLN A 419 26.81 -13.93 -0.73
C GLN A 419 26.23 -13.06 0.38
N SER A 420 27.08 -12.25 1.03
CA SER A 420 26.64 -11.30 2.06
C SER A 420 25.74 -10.24 1.45
N MET A 421 24.57 -10.02 2.02
CA MET A 421 23.64 -8.98 1.56
C MET A 421 24.11 -7.55 1.95
N PHE A 422 25.24 -7.43 2.67
CA PHE A 422 25.93 -6.18 2.98
C PHE A 422 27.45 -6.36 2.79
N GLY A 423 28.08 -5.75 1.78
CA GLY A 423 29.51 -5.97 1.48
C GLY A 423 30.19 -4.89 0.63
N THR A 424 31.50 -4.73 0.85
CA THR A 424 32.42 -3.74 0.26
C THR A 424 32.44 -3.79 -1.28
N VAL A 425 32.53 -2.62 -1.94
CA VAL A 425 32.72 -2.51 -3.40
C VAL A 425 34.20 -2.22 -3.74
N TYR A 426 34.71 -2.87 -4.79
CA TYR A 426 36.03 -2.64 -5.36
C TYR A 426 35.90 -1.99 -6.75
N THR A 427 36.90 -1.19 -7.13
CA THR A 427 36.88 -0.44 -8.38
C THR A 427 37.68 -1.15 -9.48
N ILE A 428 37.05 -1.42 -10.62
CA ILE A 428 37.68 -1.89 -11.84
C ILE A 428 37.93 -0.68 -12.75
N ASN A 429 39.19 -0.34 -12.98
CA ASN A 429 39.63 0.75 -13.84
C ASN A 429 39.97 0.25 -15.25
N TYR A 430 39.47 0.92 -16.27
CA TYR A 430 39.69 0.60 -17.67
C TYR A 430 40.61 1.62 -18.32
N TRP A 431 41.81 1.24 -18.72
CA TRP A 431 42.82 2.11 -19.31
C TRP A 431 42.85 1.97 -20.84
N VAL A 432 42.82 3.09 -21.56
CA VAL A 432 42.83 3.13 -23.04
C VAL A 432 44.10 2.48 -23.62
N ASN A 433 45.20 2.43 -22.85
CA ASN A 433 46.44 1.73 -23.16
C ASN A 433 47.02 2.00 -24.57
N ASP A 434 46.83 3.22 -25.09
CA ASP A 434 47.38 3.69 -26.37
C ASP A 434 48.69 4.50 -26.23
N GLY A 435 49.22 4.57 -25.00
CA GLY A 435 50.38 5.36 -24.64
C GLY A 435 50.06 6.77 -24.13
N SER A 436 48.78 7.19 -24.09
CA SER A 436 48.37 8.45 -23.45
C SER A 436 48.44 8.37 -21.92
N GLY A 437 48.17 7.18 -21.37
CA GLY A 437 47.98 6.97 -19.94
C GLY A 437 46.60 7.38 -19.45
N ASP A 438 45.61 7.53 -20.35
CA ASP A 438 44.26 7.93 -20.00
C ASP A 438 43.41 6.74 -19.54
N LEU A 439 42.59 7.00 -18.52
CA LEU A 439 41.52 6.13 -18.07
C LEU A 439 40.30 6.31 -18.98
N PHE A 440 39.79 5.21 -19.52
CA PHE A 440 38.57 5.15 -20.32
C PHE A 440 37.31 5.26 -19.43
N THR A 441 37.20 4.40 -18.42
CA THR A 441 36.10 4.38 -17.44
C THR A 441 36.51 3.59 -16.20
N SER A 442 35.66 3.54 -15.17
CA SER A 442 35.79 2.63 -14.04
C SER A 442 34.41 2.12 -13.58
N ASP A 443 34.34 0.87 -13.13
CA ASP A 443 33.14 0.27 -12.54
C ASP A 443 33.37 -0.06 -11.06
N ASN A 444 32.33 0.07 -10.23
CA ASN A 444 32.37 -0.40 -8.85
C ASN A 444 31.58 -1.71 -8.75
N VAL A 445 32.24 -2.74 -8.22
CA VAL A 445 31.72 -4.10 -8.20
C VAL A 445 31.90 -4.67 -6.81
N SER A 446 30.87 -5.32 -6.27
CA SER A 446 30.92 -5.93 -4.94
C SER A 446 32.00 -7.02 -4.87
N GLU A 447 32.70 -7.07 -3.74
CA GLU A 447 33.64 -8.15 -3.40
C GLU A 447 33.04 -9.54 -3.64
N GLY A 448 33.77 -10.41 -4.33
CA GLY A 448 33.35 -11.77 -4.66
C GLY A 448 32.43 -11.89 -5.88
N THR A 449 32.24 -10.82 -6.66
CA THR A 449 31.44 -10.88 -7.90
C THR A 449 32.27 -11.42 -9.07
N LEU A 450 31.72 -12.36 -9.85
CA LEU A 450 32.23 -12.71 -11.17
C LEU A 450 31.74 -11.67 -12.19
N TYR A 451 32.61 -10.73 -12.55
CA TYR A 451 32.27 -9.58 -13.38
C TYR A 451 32.55 -9.83 -14.87
N VAL A 452 31.54 -9.64 -15.73
CA VAL A 452 31.64 -9.77 -17.20
C VAL A 452 32.08 -8.44 -17.81
N ILE A 453 33.16 -8.46 -18.59
CA ILE A 453 33.80 -7.24 -19.10
C ILE A 453 33.14 -6.80 -20.41
N GLY A 454 32.19 -5.87 -20.33
CA GLY A 454 31.39 -5.39 -21.48
C GLY A 454 31.83 -4.08 -22.14
N GLN A 455 32.81 -3.37 -21.59
CA GLN A 455 33.22 -2.05 -22.08
C GLN A 455 33.94 -2.14 -23.45
N ILE A 456 33.70 -1.22 -24.39
CA ILE A 456 34.42 -1.22 -25.69
C ILE A 456 34.92 0.20 -26.01
N PRO A 457 36.23 0.49 -25.88
CA PRO A 457 36.79 1.79 -26.22
C PRO A 457 36.99 1.91 -27.73
N THR A 458 37.04 3.15 -28.23
CA THR A 458 37.34 3.44 -29.65
C THR A 458 38.66 4.20 -29.79
N GLN A 459 39.49 3.82 -30.77
CA GLN A 459 40.72 4.53 -31.12
C GLN A 459 40.80 4.75 -32.63
N SER A 460 41.00 6.00 -33.06
CA SER A 460 41.02 6.34 -34.48
C SER A 460 42.15 5.61 -35.24
N GLY A 461 41.79 4.84 -36.27
CA GLY A 461 42.73 4.07 -37.10
C GLY A 461 43.15 2.72 -36.51
N TYR A 462 42.53 2.28 -35.42
CA TYR A 462 42.78 1.00 -34.76
C TYR A 462 41.45 0.33 -34.38
N VAL A 463 41.43 -1.00 -34.46
CA VAL A 463 40.35 -1.87 -34.02
C VAL A 463 40.68 -2.39 -32.63
N PHE A 464 39.74 -2.27 -31.70
CA PHE A 464 39.83 -2.84 -30.36
C PHE A 464 39.87 -4.38 -30.43
N THR A 465 40.70 -4.99 -29.60
CA THR A 465 40.97 -6.44 -29.63
C THR A 465 40.68 -7.14 -28.30
N GLY A 466 40.11 -6.43 -27.31
CA GLY A 466 39.78 -6.96 -25.99
C GLY A 466 40.48 -6.21 -24.85
N TRP A 467 40.06 -6.51 -23.62
CA TRP A 467 40.69 -6.03 -22.38
C TRP A 467 41.70 -7.02 -21.86
N TYR A 468 42.71 -6.52 -21.14
CA TYR A 468 43.82 -7.31 -20.63
C TYR A 468 44.16 -6.91 -19.19
N LEU A 469 44.53 -7.87 -18.35
CA LEU A 469 44.99 -7.62 -16.96
C LEU A 469 46.37 -6.96 -16.87
N ASP A 470 47.04 -6.79 -18.02
CA ASP A 470 48.38 -6.23 -18.09
C ASP A 470 48.53 -5.29 -19.29
N ALA A 471 49.26 -4.19 -19.10
CA ALA A 471 49.48 -3.18 -20.13
C ALA A 471 50.27 -3.69 -21.36
N ALA A 472 50.97 -4.84 -21.25
CA ALA A 472 51.65 -5.46 -22.39
C ALA A 472 50.69 -6.30 -23.27
N THR A 473 49.40 -6.36 -22.92
CA THR A 473 48.33 -7.04 -23.68
C THR A 473 48.60 -8.54 -23.88
N THR A 474 49.05 -9.21 -22.82
CA THR A 474 49.41 -10.64 -22.86
C THR A 474 48.43 -11.56 -22.13
N MET A 475 47.67 -11.03 -21.19
CA MET A 475 46.68 -11.75 -20.37
C MET A 475 45.28 -11.20 -20.65
N PRO A 476 44.54 -11.76 -21.63
CA PRO A 476 43.21 -11.28 -21.98
C PRO A 476 42.22 -11.53 -20.83
N ALA A 477 41.29 -10.60 -20.66
CA ALA A 477 40.26 -10.60 -19.63
C ALA A 477 38.89 -10.42 -20.28
N GLU A 478 38.09 -11.48 -20.25
CA GLU A 478 36.67 -11.45 -20.65
C GLU A 478 35.75 -11.48 -19.42
N HIS A 479 36.24 -12.08 -18.32
CA HIS A 479 35.58 -12.15 -17.02
C HIS A 479 36.65 -12.02 -15.92
N VAL A 480 36.32 -11.37 -14.81
CA VAL A 480 37.23 -11.22 -13.66
C VAL A 480 36.48 -11.43 -12.35
N PHE A 481 37.09 -12.17 -11.43
CA PHE A 481 36.57 -12.33 -10.09
C PHE A 481 37.12 -11.18 -9.23
N VAL A 482 36.24 -10.41 -8.59
CA VAL A 482 36.60 -9.13 -7.98
C VAL A 482 36.86 -9.32 -6.49
N GLU A 483 38.13 -9.48 -6.11
CA GLU A 483 38.58 -9.59 -4.71
C GLU A 483 39.31 -8.33 -4.21
N ASP A 484 39.66 -7.42 -5.14
CA ASP A 484 40.37 -6.16 -4.93
C ASP A 484 40.20 -5.21 -6.13
N ASP A 485 40.68 -3.96 -6.01
CA ASP A 485 40.67 -2.99 -7.11
C ASP A 485 41.50 -3.50 -8.29
N LEU A 486 40.96 -3.42 -9.51
CA LEU A 486 41.55 -4.03 -10.71
C LEU A 486 41.83 -3.00 -11.81
N ASP A 487 42.97 -3.11 -12.49
CA ASP A 487 43.27 -2.32 -13.69
C ASP A 487 43.21 -3.21 -14.95
N LEU A 488 42.37 -2.85 -15.91
CA LEU A 488 42.24 -3.47 -17.23
C LEU A 488 42.79 -2.54 -18.31
N TYR A 489 43.47 -3.08 -19.31
CA TYR A 489 44.16 -2.33 -20.36
C TYR A 489 43.66 -2.75 -21.75
N ALA A 490 43.28 -1.79 -22.59
CA ALA A 490 42.76 -2.07 -23.92
C ALA A 490 43.86 -2.58 -24.89
N GLY A 491 43.52 -3.56 -25.74
CA GLY A 491 44.38 -4.02 -26.84
C GLY A 491 43.94 -3.47 -28.19
N TRP A 492 44.89 -3.13 -29.08
CA TRP A 492 44.61 -2.48 -30.36
C TRP A 492 45.32 -3.13 -31.56
N ARG A 493 44.67 -3.17 -32.73
CA ARG A 493 45.27 -3.53 -34.03
C ARG A 493 44.97 -2.48 -35.11
N ALA A 494 45.89 -2.15 -36.01
CA ALA A 494 45.66 -1.09 -37.01
C ALA A 494 44.58 -1.46 -38.06
N GLU A 495 43.73 -0.50 -38.39
CA GLU A 495 42.60 -0.63 -39.33
C GLU A 495 43.05 -0.44 -40.80
N ALA A 496 42.46 -1.17 -41.76
CA ALA A 496 42.77 -1.04 -43.20
C ALA A 496 41.81 -0.04 -43.87
N THR A 497 42.31 0.85 -44.73
CA THR A 497 41.56 2.02 -45.25
C THR A 497 40.41 1.65 -46.22
N PRO A 498 39.14 2.03 -45.94
CA PRO A 498 38.01 1.84 -46.86
C PRO A 498 37.83 3.00 -47.87
N LEU A 499 37.15 2.71 -49.00
CA LEU A 499 36.73 3.66 -50.05
C LEU A 499 35.29 4.15 -49.81
N SER A 500 35.00 5.42 -50.15
CA SER A 500 33.74 6.13 -49.87
C SER A 500 32.55 5.75 -50.79
N ALA A 501 31.33 5.68 -50.22
CA ALA A 501 30.06 5.37 -50.90
C ALA A 501 29.49 6.53 -51.77
N PRO A 502 28.71 6.25 -52.85
CA PRO A 502 28.07 7.26 -53.69
C PRO A 502 26.64 7.60 -53.24
N SER A 503 26.24 8.85 -53.47
CA SER A 503 24.97 9.41 -53.02
C SER A 503 23.81 9.24 -54.03
N GLY A 504 22.66 8.81 -53.52
CA GLY A 504 21.35 8.90 -54.19
C GLY A 504 20.61 7.57 -54.34
N LEU A 505 19.86 7.16 -53.31
CA LEU A 505 18.82 6.13 -53.40
C LEU A 505 17.53 6.69 -52.80
N ASN A 506 16.39 6.52 -53.49
CA ASN A 506 15.06 6.89 -53.00
C ASN A 506 14.08 5.81 -53.49
N ILE A 507 13.26 5.24 -52.59
CA ILE A 507 12.39 4.09 -52.87
C ILE A 507 10.93 4.49 -52.59
N GLU A 508 10.08 4.45 -53.62
CA GLU A 508 8.61 4.49 -53.51
C GLU A 508 8.05 3.07 -53.74
N ASP A 509 7.03 2.69 -52.97
CA ASP A 509 6.22 1.46 -53.06
C ASP A 509 6.90 0.10 -52.73
N GLY A 510 7.96 0.13 -51.91
CA GLY A 510 8.22 -0.93 -50.92
C GLY A 510 8.54 -2.34 -51.41
N ILE A 511 8.72 -2.62 -52.70
CA ILE A 511 9.10 -3.96 -53.17
C ILE A 511 10.41 -3.91 -53.95
N LEU A 512 11.46 -4.49 -53.35
CA LEU A 512 12.70 -4.90 -54.01
C LEU A 512 12.70 -6.42 -54.16
N THR A 513 13.05 -6.92 -55.35
CA THR A 513 13.12 -8.36 -55.64
C THR A 513 14.51 -8.70 -56.15
N PHE A 514 15.10 -9.78 -55.63
CA PHE A 514 16.40 -10.29 -56.07
C PHE A 514 16.32 -11.78 -56.42
N VAL A 515 17.21 -12.23 -57.31
CA VAL A 515 17.41 -13.65 -57.65
C VAL A 515 18.88 -13.98 -57.42
N VAL A 516 19.16 -14.97 -56.55
CA VAL A 516 20.54 -15.40 -56.25
C VAL A 516 20.83 -16.72 -56.97
N VAL A 517 21.95 -16.78 -57.70
CA VAL A 517 22.51 -18.02 -58.27
C VAL A 517 23.97 -18.11 -57.83
N SER A 518 24.36 -19.20 -57.16
CA SER A 518 25.73 -19.41 -56.69
C SER A 518 26.11 -20.89 -56.79
N ASP A 519 27.28 -21.18 -57.34
CA ASP A 519 27.77 -22.55 -57.54
C ASP A 519 29.01 -22.92 -56.69
N GLU A 520 29.77 -22.01 -56.05
CA GLU A 520 30.89 -22.34 -55.12
C GLU A 520 31.20 -21.23 -54.09
N ALA A 521 31.80 -21.61 -52.94
CA ALA A 521 32.23 -20.71 -51.86
C ALA A 521 33.67 -20.16 -52.08
N PRO A 522 34.02 -18.92 -51.65
CA PRO A 522 33.21 -18.00 -50.86
C PRO A 522 32.40 -17.01 -51.72
N LEU A 523 31.27 -16.59 -51.15
CA LEU A 523 30.11 -15.93 -51.77
C LEU A 523 30.48 -14.65 -52.55
N ALA A 524 30.57 -14.77 -53.88
CA ALA A 524 30.41 -13.63 -54.79
C ALA A 524 29.03 -13.75 -55.45
N PHE A 525 28.23 -12.68 -55.38
CA PHE A 525 26.92 -12.61 -56.03
C PHE A 525 26.73 -11.24 -56.68
N ASP A 526 25.96 -11.20 -57.76
CA ASP A 526 25.65 -9.98 -58.50
C ASP A 526 24.28 -9.45 -58.08
N ILE A 527 24.18 -8.15 -57.78
CA ILE A 527 22.91 -7.48 -57.48
C ILE A 527 22.41 -6.78 -58.75
N PHE A 528 21.16 -7.08 -59.15
CA PHE A 528 20.49 -6.44 -60.28
C PHE A 528 19.36 -5.53 -59.78
N ILE A 529 19.29 -4.32 -60.33
CA ILE A 529 18.17 -3.40 -60.13
C ILE A 529 17.58 -3.08 -61.50
N ASN A 530 16.30 -3.43 -61.72
CA ASN A 530 15.56 -3.17 -62.96
C ASN A 530 16.34 -3.57 -64.23
N ASP A 531 16.82 -4.81 -64.26
CA ASP A 531 17.43 -5.52 -65.40
C ASP A 531 18.70 -4.93 -66.06
N ASP A 532 19.30 -3.82 -65.59
CA ASP A 532 20.44 -3.22 -66.34
C ASP A 532 21.56 -2.56 -65.51
N TRP A 533 21.74 -2.91 -64.23
CA TRP A 533 22.92 -2.49 -63.47
C TRP A 533 23.46 -3.60 -62.58
N VAL A 534 24.78 -3.84 -62.64
CA VAL A 534 25.48 -4.88 -61.88
C VAL A 534 26.41 -4.19 -60.89
N LEU A 535 26.13 -4.34 -59.59
CA LEU A 535 27.12 -4.13 -58.55
C LEU A 535 27.73 -5.50 -58.22
N GLN A 536 29.01 -5.68 -58.53
CA GLN A 536 29.74 -6.90 -58.18
C GLN A 536 30.27 -6.75 -56.75
N VAL A 537 29.69 -7.48 -55.81
CA VAL A 537 30.11 -7.45 -54.40
C VAL A 537 31.17 -8.53 -54.19
N ASN A 538 32.38 -8.11 -53.85
CA ASN A 538 33.53 -8.99 -53.59
C ASN A 538 33.97 -8.96 -52.10
N GLU A 539 33.11 -8.51 -51.18
CA GLU A 539 33.43 -8.26 -49.76
C GLU A 539 32.44 -8.98 -48.80
N PRO A 540 32.77 -9.17 -47.50
CA PRO A 540 31.95 -9.90 -46.52
C PRO A 540 30.59 -9.24 -46.21
N TRP A 541 29.58 -10.05 -45.86
CA TRP A 541 28.17 -9.65 -45.66
C TRP A 541 27.95 -8.49 -44.66
N ALA A 542 28.86 -8.31 -43.69
CA ALA A 542 28.79 -7.25 -42.68
C ALA A 542 28.97 -5.82 -43.25
N ASP A 543 29.60 -5.67 -44.43
CA ASP A 543 29.79 -4.37 -45.07
C ASP A 543 28.60 -3.96 -45.96
N VAL A 544 27.70 -4.90 -46.31
CA VAL A 544 26.50 -4.65 -47.13
C VAL A 544 25.29 -4.29 -46.26
N SER A 545 25.22 -4.81 -45.02
CA SER A 545 24.14 -4.54 -44.08
C SER A 545 24.08 -3.08 -43.64
N SER A 546 25.22 -2.43 -43.49
CA SER A 546 25.30 -1.01 -43.10
C SER A 546 24.67 -0.09 -44.17
N TRP A 547 24.81 -0.42 -45.46
CA TRP A 547 24.18 0.31 -46.56
C TRP A 547 22.66 0.09 -46.64
N LEU A 548 22.20 -1.11 -46.30
CA LEU A 548 20.77 -1.47 -46.32
C LEU A 548 19.99 -0.83 -45.16
N ILE A 549 20.66 -0.65 -44.01
CA ILE A 549 20.12 0.05 -42.85
C ILE A 549 19.97 1.56 -43.14
N GLU A 550 20.97 2.20 -43.76
CA GLU A 550 20.85 3.61 -44.20
C GLU A 550 19.76 3.83 -45.26
N ALA A 551 19.40 2.79 -46.01
CA ALA A 551 18.31 2.80 -46.99
C ALA A 551 16.93 2.39 -46.41
N GLY A 552 16.84 2.10 -45.10
CA GLY A 552 15.58 1.85 -44.40
C GLY A 552 15.10 0.39 -44.39
N VAL A 553 15.98 -0.60 -44.54
CA VAL A 553 15.65 -2.03 -44.49
C VAL A 553 16.18 -2.63 -43.18
N TYR A 554 15.28 -3.15 -42.33
CA TYR A 554 15.58 -3.48 -40.93
C TYR A 554 15.46 -4.97 -40.54
N GLY A 555 15.33 -5.88 -41.51
CA GLY A 555 15.38 -7.32 -41.22
C GLY A 555 15.35 -8.19 -42.48
N ILE A 556 16.12 -9.29 -42.49
CA ILE A 556 16.16 -10.30 -43.55
C ILE A 556 16.08 -11.67 -42.86
N GLU A 557 15.08 -12.48 -43.19
CA GLU A 557 14.97 -13.84 -42.65
C GLU A 557 15.26 -14.89 -43.75
N LEU A 558 16.10 -15.88 -43.42
CA LEU A 558 16.53 -16.97 -44.31
C LEU A 558 15.77 -18.25 -43.97
N VAL A 559 14.79 -18.64 -44.78
CA VAL A 559 14.07 -19.91 -44.60
C VAL A 559 14.60 -20.97 -45.58
N ALA A 560 15.19 -22.04 -45.04
CA ALA A 560 15.56 -23.22 -45.82
C ALA A 560 14.36 -24.17 -45.96
N VAL A 561 13.75 -24.23 -47.14
CA VAL A 561 12.69 -25.20 -47.44
C VAL A 561 13.28 -26.42 -48.14
N GLY A 562 13.17 -27.59 -47.52
CA GLY A 562 13.39 -28.89 -48.18
C GLY A 562 12.16 -29.78 -48.01
N ASP A 563 11.40 -29.99 -49.08
CA ASP A 563 11.50 -31.18 -49.93
C ASP A 563 10.31 -31.29 -50.89
N GLY A 564 10.61 -31.59 -52.16
CA GLY A 564 9.63 -32.10 -53.11
C GLY A 564 9.58 -31.35 -54.44
N ILE A 565 10.43 -31.76 -55.39
CA ILE A 565 10.09 -32.02 -56.80
C ILE A 565 11.29 -32.73 -57.45
N GLU A 566 11.01 -33.90 -58.03
CA GLU A 566 11.97 -34.78 -58.69
C GLU A 566 12.38 -34.29 -60.09
N THR A 567 13.61 -34.63 -60.47
CA THR A 567 14.22 -34.65 -61.82
C THR A 567 14.78 -33.36 -62.43
N LEU A 568 16.09 -33.10 -62.20
CA LEU A 568 17.15 -32.88 -63.21
C LEU A 568 18.50 -32.59 -62.50
N ASP A 569 19.61 -33.06 -63.10
CA ASP A 569 20.96 -33.19 -62.53
C ASP A 569 21.61 -31.86 -62.03
N SER A 570 21.89 -31.81 -60.72
CA SER A 570 22.82 -30.95 -59.92
C SER A 570 22.74 -29.40 -59.96
N PRO A 571 22.96 -28.70 -58.83
CA PRO A 571 22.27 -28.75 -57.54
C PRO A 571 21.37 -27.49 -57.31
N ARG A 572 20.24 -27.71 -56.61
CA ARG A 572 19.47 -26.77 -55.76
C ARG A 572 19.37 -25.29 -56.20
N SER A 573 18.36 -24.99 -57.02
CA SER A 573 17.80 -23.63 -57.13
C SER A 573 16.59 -23.51 -56.19
N ALA A 574 16.58 -22.53 -55.29
CA ALA A 574 15.42 -22.15 -54.49
C ALA A 574 14.84 -20.82 -55.01
N ILE A 575 13.52 -20.73 -55.18
CA ILE A 575 12.81 -19.48 -55.52
C ILE A 575 12.24 -18.92 -54.21
N LEU A 576 12.64 -17.69 -53.87
CA LEU A 576 12.17 -16.95 -52.69
C LEU A 576 10.99 -16.05 -53.09
N LEU A 577 9.86 -16.17 -52.39
CA LEU A 577 8.70 -15.28 -52.51
C LEU A 577 8.58 -14.47 -51.21
N VAL A 578 8.79 -13.16 -51.31
CA VAL A 578 8.68 -12.22 -50.18
C VAL A 578 7.26 -11.66 -50.15
N THR A 579 6.56 -11.83 -49.02
CA THR A 579 5.32 -11.10 -48.75
C THR A 579 5.59 -10.17 -47.57
N ILE A 580 5.29 -8.89 -47.75
CA ILE A 580 5.38 -7.86 -46.71
C ILE A 580 3.97 -7.72 -46.15
N GLU A 581 3.77 -8.03 -44.87
CA GLU A 581 2.59 -7.58 -44.14
C GLU A 581 3.02 -6.45 -43.19
N ALA A 582 2.26 -5.36 -43.23
CA ALA A 582 2.40 -4.22 -42.33
C ALA A 582 1.21 -4.21 -41.36
N GLU A 583 1.47 -3.67 -40.16
CA GLU A 583 0.61 -3.46 -38.98
C GLU A 583 0.52 -4.63 -37.98
N ASP A 584 0.98 -4.44 -36.74
CA ASP A 584 0.11 -3.94 -35.65
C ASP A 584 0.91 -3.41 -34.43
N ASP A 585 0.30 -2.49 -33.68
CA ASP A 585 0.79 -1.83 -32.45
C ASP A 585 1.25 -2.80 -31.34
N SER A 586 2.53 -2.80 -30.93
CA SER A 586 2.91 -3.35 -29.63
C SER A 586 4.16 -2.68 -29.02
N ASP A 587 4.10 -2.41 -27.72
CA ASP A 587 5.03 -1.65 -26.86
C ASP A 587 6.44 -2.26 -26.69
N GLN A 588 6.97 -2.99 -27.67
CA GLN A 588 8.19 -3.81 -27.54
C GLN A 588 9.50 -2.99 -27.47
N GLY A 589 9.48 -1.72 -27.91
CA GLY A 589 10.64 -0.82 -27.88
C GLY A 589 10.82 -0.01 -26.58
N TYR A 590 9.99 -0.22 -25.57
CA TYR A 590 9.93 0.66 -24.37
C TYR A 590 10.80 0.22 -23.20
N PHE A 591 11.31 -1.00 -23.20
CA PHE A 591 11.99 -1.59 -22.05
C PHE A 591 13.47 -1.83 -22.34
N VAL A 592 14.31 -1.59 -21.34
CA VAL A 592 15.69 -2.08 -21.31
C VAL A 592 15.68 -3.41 -20.57
N TYR A 593 16.27 -4.45 -21.16
CA TYR A 593 16.24 -5.79 -20.61
C TYR A 593 17.51 -6.58 -20.94
N GLU A 594 17.80 -7.57 -20.10
CA GLU A 594 18.83 -8.59 -20.32
C GLU A 594 18.17 -9.94 -20.59
N ASN A 595 18.78 -10.75 -21.46
CA ASN A 595 18.31 -12.09 -21.79
C ASN A 595 19.26 -13.13 -21.17
N ASP A 596 18.77 -13.82 -20.15
CA ASP A 596 19.47 -14.91 -19.50
C ASP A 596 18.82 -16.23 -19.90
N GLU A 597 19.51 -16.99 -20.75
CA GLU A 597 19.16 -18.37 -21.11
C GLU A 597 17.70 -18.58 -21.60
N GLY A 598 17.09 -17.56 -22.21
CA GLY A 598 15.72 -17.64 -22.73
C GLY A 598 14.66 -16.96 -21.86
N TYR A 599 15.06 -16.21 -20.85
CA TYR A 599 14.19 -15.39 -20.01
C TYR A 599 14.68 -13.94 -19.96
N LEU A 600 13.76 -12.99 -19.90
CA LEU A 600 14.09 -11.57 -19.85
C LEU A 600 14.00 -11.02 -18.43
N ARG A 601 15.03 -10.26 -18.04
CA ARG A 601 15.03 -9.40 -16.85
C ARG A 601 14.90 -7.95 -17.25
N LEU A 602 13.94 -7.23 -16.68
CA LEU A 602 13.74 -5.82 -17.00
C LEU A 602 14.63 -4.93 -16.14
N LEU A 603 15.52 -4.18 -16.79
CA LEU A 603 16.45 -3.24 -16.19
C LEU A 603 15.90 -1.80 -16.13
N GLY A 604 14.84 -1.49 -16.87
CA GLY A 604 14.21 -0.17 -16.86
C GLY A 604 13.54 0.20 -18.19
N LEU A 605 13.54 1.50 -18.52
CA LEU A 605 12.87 2.04 -19.71
C LEU A 605 13.85 2.65 -20.72
N THR A 606 13.58 2.44 -22.01
CA THR A 606 14.21 3.19 -23.10
C THR A 606 13.69 4.64 -23.11
N GLU A 607 14.33 5.56 -23.85
CA GLU A 607 13.83 6.95 -23.95
C GLU A 607 12.38 7.03 -24.46
N ASP A 608 12.01 6.19 -25.43
CA ASP A 608 10.64 6.10 -25.93
C ASP A 608 9.68 5.57 -24.85
N GLY A 609 10.11 4.59 -24.05
CA GLY A 609 9.36 4.10 -22.90
C GLY A 609 9.17 5.18 -21.82
N LYS A 610 10.20 6.00 -21.56
CA LYS A 610 10.12 7.13 -20.63
C LYS A 610 9.10 8.17 -21.13
N ASP A 611 9.12 8.49 -22.41
CA ASP A 611 8.17 9.44 -23.00
C ASP A 611 6.73 8.89 -23.04
N HIS A 612 6.57 7.59 -23.29
CA HIS A 612 5.29 6.91 -23.18
C HIS A 612 4.73 7.04 -21.75
N VAL A 613 5.51 6.66 -20.73
CA VAL A 613 5.08 6.74 -19.33
C VAL A 613 4.77 8.18 -18.93
N LYS A 614 5.57 9.17 -19.34
CA LYS A 614 5.25 10.60 -19.10
C LYS A 614 3.91 11.00 -19.71
N ALA A 615 3.55 10.43 -20.87
CA ALA A 615 2.31 10.75 -21.56
C ALA A 615 1.09 10.03 -20.97
N THR A 616 1.24 8.78 -20.51
CA THR A 616 0.13 7.92 -20.07
C THR A 616 0.01 7.78 -18.55
N GLY A 617 1.07 8.07 -17.80
CA GLY A 617 1.18 7.76 -16.38
C GLY A 617 1.15 6.26 -16.06
N SER A 618 1.19 5.38 -17.07
CA SER A 618 0.99 3.94 -16.88
C SER A 618 2.20 3.15 -17.35
N LEU A 619 2.66 2.22 -16.52
CA LEU A 619 3.64 1.20 -16.86
C LEU A 619 2.92 -0.15 -16.99
N ILE A 620 2.87 -0.69 -18.19
CA ILE A 620 2.27 -1.99 -18.48
C ILE A 620 3.40 -2.91 -18.95
N ILE A 621 3.83 -3.83 -18.10
CA ILE A 621 4.88 -4.78 -18.45
C ILE A 621 4.26 -5.91 -19.28
N PRO A 622 4.80 -6.24 -20.46
CA PRO A 622 4.28 -7.33 -21.29
C PRO A 622 4.70 -8.70 -20.74
N ASN A 623 3.90 -9.73 -20.98
CA ASN A 623 4.27 -11.12 -20.65
C ASN A 623 5.54 -11.60 -21.39
N THR A 624 5.78 -11.05 -22.58
CA THR A 624 6.89 -11.42 -23.45
C THR A 624 7.40 -10.20 -24.21
N ILE A 625 8.68 -10.13 -24.51
CA ILE A 625 9.25 -9.19 -25.50
C ILE A 625 9.93 -10.05 -26.59
N ASP A 626 9.62 -9.79 -27.85
CA ASP A 626 10.10 -10.59 -28.99
C ASP A 626 9.84 -12.11 -28.86
N GLY A 627 8.74 -12.48 -28.19
CA GLY A 627 8.36 -13.88 -27.93
C GLY A 627 9.13 -14.55 -26.78
N ILE A 628 10.04 -13.84 -26.12
CA ILE A 628 10.79 -14.31 -24.95
C ILE A 628 10.07 -13.87 -23.67
N PRO A 629 9.80 -14.77 -22.71
CA PRO A 629 9.08 -14.44 -21.48
C PRO A 629 9.83 -13.42 -20.61
N VAL A 630 9.10 -12.43 -20.11
CA VAL A 630 9.60 -11.50 -19.08
C VAL A 630 9.45 -12.17 -17.72
N TYR A 631 10.56 -12.55 -17.13
CA TYR A 631 10.63 -13.41 -15.95
C TYR A 631 10.87 -12.65 -14.64
N ALA A 632 11.63 -11.55 -14.69
CA ALA A 632 11.91 -10.76 -13.50
C ALA A 632 11.95 -9.26 -13.78
N ILE A 633 11.69 -8.49 -12.73
CA ILE A 633 11.93 -7.05 -12.67
C ILE A 633 13.15 -6.84 -11.80
N ASP A 634 14.18 -6.25 -12.39
CA ASP A 634 15.51 -6.19 -11.83
C ASP A 634 15.64 -5.13 -10.72
N PHE A 635 16.77 -5.15 -10.01
CA PHE A 635 17.08 -4.20 -8.95
C PHE A 635 17.04 -2.77 -9.49
N TYR A 636 16.34 -1.91 -8.75
CA TYR A 636 16.18 -0.49 -9.09
C TYR A 636 15.57 -0.20 -10.48
N ALA A 637 14.99 -1.18 -11.18
CA ALA A 637 14.58 -1.06 -12.59
C ALA A 637 13.69 0.17 -12.85
N PHE A 638 12.81 0.49 -11.90
CA PHE A 638 11.87 1.62 -11.98
C PHE A 638 11.91 2.51 -10.72
N PHE A 639 13.05 2.55 -10.03
CA PHE A 639 13.25 3.32 -8.80
C PHE A 639 12.99 4.83 -8.97
N SER A 640 12.42 5.48 -7.95
CA SER A 640 12.15 6.93 -7.95
C SER A 640 12.50 7.57 -6.60
N LEU A 641 13.30 8.64 -6.62
CA LEU A 641 13.61 9.43 -5.41
C LEU A 641 12.64 10.60 -5.28
N SER A 642 11.94 10.69 -4.15
CA SER A 642 11.47 11.97 -3.65
C SER A 642 12.64 12.69 -2.96
N TRP A 643 12.69 14.03 -3.05
CA TRP A 643 13.72 14.86 -2.40
C TRP A 643 13.81 14.62 -0.88
N GLU A 644 12.68 14.27 -0.24
CA GLU A 644 12.58 14.04 1.20
C GLU A 644 13.25 12.72 1.65
N LEU A 645 13.20 11.66 0.83
CA LEU A 645 13.81 10.35 1.16
C LEU A 645 15.34 10.36 1.04
N GLY A 646 15.89 11.22 0.19
CA GLY A 646 17.35 11.33 -0.04
C GLY A 646 18.12 11.94 1.14
N GLU A 647 17.51 12.88 1.87
CA GLU A 647 18.11 13.49 3.07
C GLU A 647 18.15 12.51 4.25
N ASP A 648 17.10 11.70 4.46
CA ASP A 648 17.03 10.72 5.55
C ASP A 648 18.03 9.55 5.38
N LEU A 649 18.41 9.24 4.13
CA LEU A 649 19.43 8.24 3.81
C LEU A 649 20.87 8.78 3.88
N GLY A 650 21.07 10.07 4.21
CA GLY A 650 22.39 10.68 4.34
C GLY A 650 23.19 10.76 3.03
N LEU A 651 22.49 10.74 1.89
CA LEU A 651 23.10 10.77 0.56
C LEU A 651 23.25 12.24 0.12
N ASP A 652 24.49 12.69 -0.14
CA ASP A 652 24.79 14.07 -0.55
C ASP A 652 24.30 14.32 -1.99
N PRO A 653 23.43 15.32 -2.24
CA PRO A 653 22.96 15.66 -3.57
C PRO A 653 24.05 16.06 -4.57
N GLU A 654 25.24 16.49 -4.10
CA GLU A 654 26.36 16.89 -4.96
C GLU A 654 27.13 15.68 -5.55
N ASP A 655 27.08 14.49 -4.92
CA ASP A 655 27.67 13.24 -5.44
C ASP A 655 26.83 12.62 -6.59
N TRP A 656 25.70 13.24 -6.95
CA TRP A 656 24.76 12.74 -7.98
C TRP A 656 24.98 13.33 -9.38
N SER A 657 26.15 13.91 -9.65
CA SER A 657 26.43 14.65 -10.88
C SER A 657 27.21 13.91 -11.98
N ASP A 658 27.49 12.61 -11.82
CA ASP A 658 28.21 11.84 -12.85
C ASP A 658 27.29 11.33 -13.97
N GLU A 659 27.69 11.60 -15.21
CA GLU A 659 26.90 11.52 -16.46
C GLU A 659 26.49 10.10 -16.92
N ASN A 660 26.72 9.04 -16.13
CA ASN A 660 26.46 7.64 -16.50
C ASN A 660 25.27 6.97 -15.77
N ASN A 661 24.39 7.73 -15.12
CA ASN A 661 23.25 7.16 -14.41
C ASN A 661 21.98 7.10 -15.28
N TRP A 662 21.85 6.07 -16.13
CA TRP A 662 20.80 5.96 -17.15
C TRP A 662 19.35 5.85 -16.61
N ASN A 663 19.14 5.65 -15.31
CA ASN A 663 17.82 5.37 -14.70
C ASN A 663 17.32 6.36 -13.62
N ARG A 664 17.86 7.58 -13.52
CA ARG A 664 17.46 8.53 -12.44
C ARG A 664 16.63 9.74 -12.89
N ALA A 665 15.70 9.54 -13.83
CA ALA A 665 14.59 10.49 -13.93
C ALA A 665 13.63 10.22 -12.77
N LEU A 666 13.01 11.24 -12.18
CA LEU A 666 11.84 11.05 -11.32
C LEU A 666 10.76 10.35 -12.15
N PHE A 667 10.65 9.03 -12.03
CA PHE A 667 9.55 8.28 -12.60
C PHE A 667 8.37 8.35 -11.64
N VAL A 668 7.21 8.67 -12.19
CA VAL A 668 5.98 8.84 -11.43
C VAL A 668 4.94 8.04 -12.19
N PHE A 669 4.80 6.76 -11.84
CA PHE A 669 3.72 5.93 -12.37
C PHE A 669 2.46 6.17 -11.56
N ASP A 670 1.34 6.44 -12.22
CA ASP A 670 0.00 6.36 -11.63
C ASP A 670 -0.48 4.91 -11.57
N LYS A 671 -0.17 4.10 -12.60
CA LYS A 671 -0.59 2.71 -12.72
C LYS A 671 0.57 1.80 -13.10
N VAL A 672 0.69 0.65 -12.44
CA VAL A 672 1.65 -0.40 -12.77
C VAL A 672 0.92 -1.73 -12.93
N VAL A 673 1.16 -2.43 -14.03
CA VAL A 673 0.66 -3.79 -14.29
C VAL A 673 1.84 -4.73 -14.48
N ILE A 674 2.02 -5.64 -13.54
CA ILE A 674 2.98 -6.73 -13.58
C ILE A 674 2.25 -7.98 -14.09
N PRO A 675 2.68 -8.58 -15.20
CA PRO A 675 1.96 -9.65 -15.86
C PRO A 675 2.33 -11.02 -15.24
N SER A 676 1.62 -12.06 -15.66
CA SER A 676 1.74 -13.40 -15.07
C SER A 676 3.04 -14.13 -15.36
N ASN A 677 3.83 -13.77 -16.37
CA ASN A 677 5.13 -14.41 -16.60
C ASN A 677 6.24 -13.94 -15.65
N VAL A 678 6.02 -12.85 -14.90
CA VAL A 678 6.98 -12.36 -13.92
C VAL A 678 6.90 -13.20 -12.66
N ASN A 679 8.01 -13.81 -12.26
CA ASN A 679 8.14 -14.59 -11.05
C ASN A 679 8.81 -13.78 -9.92
N TYR A 680 9.69 -12.83 -10.27
CA TYR A 680 10.51 -12.11 -9.29
C TYR A 680 10.40 -10.59 -9.45
N ILE A 681 10.23 -9.91 -8.32
CA ILE A 681 10.35 -8.46 -8.20
C ILE A 681 11.49 -8.18 -7.23
N TRP A 682 12.64 -7.79 -7.79
CA TRP A 682 13.87 -7.63 -7.02
C TRP A 682 13.97 -6.29 -6.30
N ASP A 683 15.09 -6.14 -5.60
CA ASP A 683 15.36 -5.07 -4.66
C ASP A 683 15.08 -3.68 -5.22
N ASN A 684 14.28 -2.93 -4.47
CA ASN A 684 13.98 -1.54 -4.75
C ASN A 684 13.42 -1.26 -6.16
N ALA A 685 12.88 -2.27 -6.85
CA ALA A 685 12.40 -2.16 -8.23
C ALA A 685 11.45 -0.97 -8.45
N PHE A 686 10.58 -0.67 -7.48
CA PHE A 686 9.56 0.39 -7.54
C PHE A 686 9.61 1.36 -6.35
N THR A 687 10.69 1.41 -5.57
CA THR A 687 10.77 2.29 -4.39
C THR A 687 10.49 3.76 -4.73
N GLY A 688 9.76 4.44 -3.85
CA GLY A 688 9.49 5.89 -3.90
C GLY A 688 8.56 6.36 -5.02
N ASN A 689 8.00 5.45 -5.82
CA ASN A 689 7.06 5.79 -6.88
C ASN A 689 5.72 6.33 -6.37
N GLN A 690 4.89 6.88 -7.25
CA GLN A 690 3.59 7.47 -6.89
C GLN A 690 2.41 6.59 -7.37
N ILE A 691 2.61 5.27 -7.34
CA ILE A 691 1.64 4.27 -7.86
C ILE A 691 0.33 4.42 -7.11
N LYS A 692 -0.78 4.58 -7.84
CA LYS A 692 -2.17 4.58 -7.34
C LYS A 692 -2.88 3.26 -7.59
N SER A 693 -2.48 2.55 -8.64
CA SER A 693 -3.06 1.27 -9.05
C SER A 693 -1.94 0.30 -9.37
N LEU A 694 -1.87 -0.79 -8.61
CA LEU A 694 -0.90 -1.87 -8.79
C LEU A 694 -1.64 -3.17 -9.10
N THR A 695 -1.19 -3.90 -10.12
CA THR A 695 -1.58 -5.28 -10.36
C THR A 695 -0.34 -6.15 -10.31
N ILE A 696 -0.34 -7.17 -9.45
CA ILE A 696 0.74 -8.15 -9.31
C ILE A 696 0.30 -9.43 -10.03
N GLY A 697 1.17 -9.98 -10.87
CA GLY A 697 0.91 -11.19 -11.66
C GLY A 697 0.71 -12.41 -10.78
N ILE A 698 -0.12 -13.35 -11.23
CA ILE A 698 -0.48 -14.56 -10.47
C ILE A 698 0.61 -15.63 -10.38
N ASN A 699 1.77 -15.43 -11.02
CA ASN A 699 2.94 -16.30 -10.84
C ASN A 699 4.10 -15.56 -10.17
N VAL A 700 3.89 -14.33 -9.68
CA VAL A 700 4.92 -13.66 -8.88
C VAL A 700 5.09 -14.48 -7.60
N GLU A 701 6.28 -15.04 -7.42
CA GLU A 701 6.66 -15.92 -6.32
C GLU A 701 7.32 -15.14 -5.18
N ARG A 702 8.04 -14.07 -5.52
CA ARG A 702 8.93 -13.37 -4.60
C ARG A 702 8.93 -11.87 -4.84
N ILE A 703 8.82 -11.12 -3.73
CA ILE A 703 8.95 -9.66 -3.68
C ILE A 703 10.07 -9.35 -2.70
N ASP A 704 11.16 -8.75 -3.15
CA ASP A 704 12.39 -8.59 -2.37
C ASP A 704 12.52 -7.22 -1.68
N TYR A 705 13.74 -6.93 -1.20
CA TYR A 705 14.03 -5.84 -0.28
C TYR A 705 13.55 -4.50 -0.83
N GLY A 706 12.71 -3.80 -0.08
CA GLY A 706 12.28 -2.45 -0.42
C GLY A 706 11.56 -2.31 -1.77
N ALA A 707 11.14 -3.40 -2.42
CA ALA A 707 10.65 -3.40 -3.80
C ALA A 707 9.56 -2.34 -4.07
N PHE A 708 8.67 -2.08 -3.11
CA PHE A 708 7.63 -1.05 -3.15
C PHE A 708 7.70 -0.08 -1.96
N LYS A 709 8.85 0.01 -1.28
CA LYS A 709 9.06 0.94 -0.17
C LYS A 709 8.75 2.37 -0.60
N GLY A 710 8.08 3.15 0.24
CA GLY A 710 7.84 4.57 -0.04
C GLY A 710 6.84 4.85 -1.17
N VAL A 711 6.10 3.85 -1.67
CA VAL A 711 5.11 4.07 -2.74
C VAL A 711 3.99 4.98 -2.23
N GLY A 712 3.91 6.17 -2.85
CA GLY A 712 3.32 7.35 -2.24
C GLY A 712 1.80 7.49 -2.35
N GLN A 713 1.11 6.78 -3.25
CA GLN A 713 -0.32 7.02 -3.53
C GLN A 713 -1.21 5.78 -3.47
N LEU A 714 -0.67 4.60 -3.18
CA LEU A 714 -1.44 3.36 -3.19
C LEU A 714 -2.24 3.27 -1.89
N GLU A 715 -3.57 3.17 -1.99
CA GLU A 715 -4.45 3.04 -0.82
C GLU A 715 -4.78 1.58 -0.47
N HIS A 716 -4.82 0.72 -1.48
CA HIS A 716 -5.21 -0.69 -1.36
C HIS A 716 -4.17 -1.58 -2.03
N LEU A 717 -3.63 -2.53 -1.28
CA LEU A 717 -2.67 -3.51 -1.77
C LEU A 717 -3.27 -4.91 -1.67
N THR A 718 -3.24 -5.66 -2.77
CA THR A 718 -3.54 -7.09 -2.79
C THR A 718 -2.28 -7.85 -3.19
N ILE A 719 -1.82 -8.75 -2.33
CA ILE A 719 -0.69 -9.64 -2.59
C ILE A 719 -1.26 -11.01 -2.97
N PRO A 720 -1.04 -11.50 -4.21
CA PRO A 720 -1.62 -12.75 -4.66
C PRO A 720 -0.99 -13.94 -3.94
N GLY A 721 -1.73 -15.04 -3.87
CA GLY A 721 -1.33 -16.26 -3.16
C GLY A 721 -0.09 -16.94 -3.71
N SER A 722 0.30 -16.61 -4.94
CA SER A 722 1.54 -17.06 -5.54
C SER A 722 2.79 -16.49 -4.87
N VAL A 723 2.68 -15.36 -4.17
CA VAL A 723 3.83 -14.72 -3.51
C VAL A 723 4.13 -15.46 -2.23
N HIS A 724 5.11 -16.35 -2.25
CA HIS A 724 5.47 -17.15 -1.08
C HIS A 724 6.32 -16.35 -0.07
N TYR A 725 7.04 -15.34 -0.56
CA TYR A 725 7.99 -14.53 0.23
C TYR A 725 7.82 -13.03 -0.01
N ILE A 726 7.68 -12.29 1.09
CA ILE A 726 7.72 -10.82 1.12
C ILE A 726 8.96 -10.39 1.89
N GLY A 727 9.87 -9.70 1.22
CA GLY A 727 11.18 -9.33 1.74
C GLY A 727 11.19 -8.12 2.67
N VAL A 728 12.38 -7.87 3.20
CA VAL A 728 12.62 -6.83 4.20
C VAL A 728 12.23 -5.46 3.65
N GLU A 729 11.43 -4.71 4.41
CA GLU A 729 10.94 -3.37 4.01
C GLU A 729 10.18 -3.30 2.66
N ALA A 730 9.76 -4.43 2.07
CA ALA A 730 9.18 -4.48 0.73
C ALA A 730 8.02 -3.50 0.51
N PHE A 731 7.20 -3.25 1.55
CA PHE A 731 6.06 -2.32 1.55
C PHE A 731 6.13 -1.34 2.73
N ALA A 732 7.33 -0.96 3.15
CA ALA A 732 7.54 0.01 4.22
C ALA A 732 7.22 1.44 3.76
N GLU A 733 6.86 2.30 4.70
CA GLU A 733 6.76 3.76 4.51
C GLU A 733 5.80 4.18 3.37
N MET A 734 4.69 3.47 3.17
CA MET A 734 3.64 3.81 2.19
C MET A 734 2.61 4.77 2.82
N PRO A 735 2.72 6.10 2.61
CA PRO A 735 2.02 7.12 3.42
C PRO A 735 0.50 7.16 3.22
N ASN A 736 -0.02 6.49 2.18
CA ASN A 736 -1.44 6.47 1.85
C ASN A 736 -2.08 5.08 1.93
N LEU A 737 -1.29 4.04 2.25
CA LEU A 737 -1.78 2.66 2.31
C LEU A 737 -2.73 2.50 3.49
N LYS A 738 -3.97 2.09 3.21
CA LYS A 738 -5.05 1.89 4.21
C LYS A 738 -5.36 0.43 4.43
N THR A 739 -5.33 -0.37 3.37
CA THR A 739 -5.67 -1.79 3.47
C THR A 739 -4.66 -2.67 2.75
N VAL A 740 -4.28 -3.76 3.40
CA VAL A 740 -3.48 -4.84 2.81
C VAL A 740 -4.27 -6.15 2.87
N ASP A 741 -4.35 -6.83 1.74
CA ASP A 741 -4.98 -8.14 1.58
C ASP A 741 -3.93 -9.15 1.10
N ILE A 742 -3.48 -10.01 2.01
CA ILE A 742 -2.45 -11.04 1.78
C ILE A 742 -3.16 -12.36 1.56
N ARG A 743 -3.11 -12.89 0.33
CA ARG A 743 -3.91 -14.05 -0.09
C ARG A 743 -3.26 -15.39 0.26
N GLU A 744 -4.10 -16.43 0.35
CA GLU A 744 -3.69 -17.81 0.66
C GLU A 744 -2.59 -18.32 -0.25
N GLY A 745 -1.53 -18.85 0.36
CA GLY A 745 -0.31 -19.31 -0.30
C GLY A 745 0.94 -18.54 0.13
N VAL A 746 0.78 -17.31 0.65
CA VAL A 746 1.87 -16.55 1.27
C VAL A 746 2.33 -17.23 2.55
N GLN A 747 3.64 -17.46 2.69
CA GLN A 747 4.20 -18.23 3.83
C GLN A 747 5.06 -17.38 4.76
N TYR A 748 5.80 -16.42 4.20
CA TYR A 748 6.88 -15.72 4.89
C TYR A 748 6.80 -14.21 4.68
N ILE A 749 6.75 -13.45 5.78
CA ILE A 749 6.81 -11.99 5.78
C ILE A 749 8.03 -11.56 6.59
N ASP A 750 9.03 -10.98 5.93
CA ASP A 750 10.30 -10.63 6.56
C ASP A 750 10.23 -9.34 7.38
N ASP A 751 11.37 -8.99 7.97
CA ASP A 751 11.54 -7.86 8.87
C ASP A 751 11.07 -6.55 8.24
N ARG A 752 10.36 -5.73 9.02
CA ARG A 752 9.97 -4.37 8.66
C ARG A 752 9.14 -4.27 7.36
N ALA A 753 8.61 -5.37 6.82
CA ALA A 753 7.96 -5.38 5.51
C ALA A 753 6.82 -4.34 5.37
N PHE A 754 6.14 -3.98 6.47
CA PHE A 754 5.06 -2.98 6.49
C PHE A 754 5.28 -1.87 7.54
N GLN A 755 6.53 -1.58 7.92
CA GLN A 755 6.82 -0.56 8.93
C GLN A 755 6.43 0.85 8.46
N TYR A 756 6.14 1.75 9.39
CA TYR A 756 5.84 3.17 9.13
C TYR A 756 4.70 3.43 8.13
N ASN A 757 3.78 2.48 7.98
CA ASN A 757 2.54 2.70 7.24
C ASN A 757 1.52 3.43 8.12
N GLU A 758 1.70 4.74 8.27
CA GLU A 758 0.97 5.55 9.27
C GLU A 758 -0.56 5.59 9.05
N ARG A 759 -1.02 5.30 7.82
CA ARG A 759 -2.44 5.26 7.45
C ARG A 759 -3.03 3.85 7.36
N LEU A 760 -2.25 2.82 7.65
CA LEU A 760 -2.71 1.44 7.54
C LEU A 760 -3.75 1.16 8.62
N GLU A 761 -4.98 0.87 8.19
CA GLU A 761 -6.14 0.62 9.04
C GLU A 761 -6.44 -0.88 9.15
N THR A 762 -6.27 -1.64 8.06
CA THR A 762 -6.67 -3.04 7.99
C THR A 762 -5.63 -3.90 7.29
N VAL A 763 -5.33 -5.05 7.89
CA VAL A 763 -4.54 -6.12 7.29
C VAL A 763 -5.34 -7.42 7.35
N ILE A 764 -5.56 -8.04 6.20
CA ILE A 764 -6.16 -9.36 6.07
C ILE A 764 -5.02 -10.33 5.78
N PHE A 765 -4.79 -11.24 6.71
CA PHE A 765 -3.77 -12.27 6.57
C PHE A 765 -4.32 -13.54 5.95
N ALA A 766 -3.46 -14.22 5.19
CA ALA A 766 -3.63 -15.61 4.83
C ALA A 766 -3.34 -16.52 6.03
N ASP A 767 -4.11 -17.60 6.15
CA ASP A 767 -3.92 -18.64 7.17
C ASP A 767 -2.64 -19.46 6.94
N SER A 768 -2.09 -19.46 5.72
CA SER A 768 -0.83 -20.13 5.35
C SER A 768 0.44 -19.49 5.91
N ILE A 769 0.38 -18.27 6.44
CA ILE A 769 1.55 -17.54 6.93
C ILE A 769 2.09 -18.23 8.19
N THR A 770 3.38 -18.57 8.17
CA THR A 770 4.09 -19.24 9.27
C THR A 770 5.06 -18.32 10.02
N TYR A 771 5.51 -17.26 9.36
CA TYR A 771 6.53 -16.34 9.89
C TYR A 771 6.15 -14.88 9.63
N ILE A 772 6.16 -14.08 10.69
CA ILE A 772 6.10 -12.61 10.65
C ILE A 772 7.35 -12.09 11.36
N GLY A 773 8.21 -11.39 10.62
CA GLY A 773 9.52 -10.92 11.06
C GLY A 773 9.52 -9.77 12.06
N ASP A 774 10.72 -9.29 12.35
CA ASP A 774 10.96 -8.24 13.32
C ASP A 774 10.46 -6.90 12.79
N GLY A 775 9.65 -6.22 13.61
CA GLY A 775 9.17 -4.88 13.34
C GLY A 775 8.22 -4.74 12.15
N THR A 776 7.63 -5.83 11.65
CA THR A 776 6.81 -5.84 10.43
C THR A 776 5.74 -4.74 10.37
N PHE A 777 5.05 -4.44 11.48
CA PHE A 777 4.01 -3.40 11.59
C PHE A 777 4.36 -2.32 12.63
N VAL A 778 5.65 -2.02 12.79
CA VAL A 778 6.09 -0.91 13.66
C VAL A 778 5.51 0.41 13.16
N MET A 779 5.08 1.27 14.09
CA MET A 779 4.57 2.62 13.78
C MET A 779 3.39 2.59 12.79
N THR A 780 2.41 1.75 13.09
CA THR A 780 1.11 1.66 12.37
C THR A 780 -0.04 2.10 13.30
N PRO A 781 -0.10 3.39 13.68
CA PRO A 781 -0.95 3.88 14.77
C PRO A 781 -2.46 3.80 14.50
N LEU A 782 -2.88 3.63 13.24
CA LEU A 782 -4.28 3.47 12.86
C LEU A 782 -4.71 2.02 12.65
N LEU A 783 -3.79 1.06 12.77
CA LEU A 783 -4.07 -0.35 12.53
C LEU A 783 -5.14 -0.84 13.52
N GLY A 784 -6.25 -1.35 13.00
CA GLY A 784 -7.38 -1.83 13.79
C GLY A 784 -7.15 -3.21 14.41
N ASP A 785 -8.25 -3.89 14.73
CA ASP A 785 -8.21 -5.27 15.20
C ASP A 785 -7.61 -6.18 14.13
N ILE A 786 -6.67 -7.04 14.54
CA ILE A 786 -5.98 -7.96 13.65
C ILE A 786 -6.28 -9.41 14.01
N HIS A 787 -6.44 -10.25 12.99
CA HIS A 787 -6.57 -11.69 13.14
C HIS A 787 -5.26 -12.33 12.70
N LEU A 788 -4.43 -12.74 13.67
CA LEU A 788 -3.18 -13.43 13.35
C LEU A 788 -3.46 -14.77 12.62
N PRO A 789 -2.62 -15.17 11.66
CA PRO A 789 -2.77 -16.43 10.91
C PRO A 789 -2.86 -17.65 11.82
N VAL A 790 -3.72 -18.61 11.48
CA VAL A 790 -3.84 -19.85 12.30
C VAL A 790 -2.58 -20.72 12.27
N SER A 791 -1.79 -20.65 11.20
CA SER A 791 -0.54 -21.41 11.02
C SER A 791 0.70 -20.66 11.50
N LEU A 792 0.56 -19.46 12.07
CA LEU A 792 1.69 -18.65 12.52
C LEU A 792 2.49 -19.38 13.61
N GLN A 793 3.80 -19.52 13.40
CA GLN A 793 4.73 -20.18 14.33
C GLN A 793 5.67 -19.18 15.02
N TYR A 794 6.05 -18.10 14.33
CA TYR A 794 6.95 -17.07 14.83
C TYR A 794 6.37 -15.67 14.61
N LEU A 795 6.42 -14.85 15.66
CA LEU A 795 6.12 -13.42 15.62
C LEU A 795 7.31 -12.62 16.15
N GLY A 796 7.95 -11.84 15.29
CA GLY A 796 9.24 -11.20 15.55
C GLY A 796 9.25 -10.05 16.56
N LEU A 797 10.46 -9.66 16.95
CA LEU A 797 10.77 -8.56 17.86
C LEU A 797 10.04 -7.30 17.40
N SER A 798 9.34 -6.62 18.31
CA SER A 798 8.65 -5.35 18.02
C SER A 798 7.64 -5.38 16.87
N ALA A 799 7.19 -6.56 16.40
CA ALA A 799 6.30 -6.69 15.24
C ALA A 799 5.13 -5.69 15.21
N PHE A 800 4.46 -5.42 16.34
CA PHE A 800 3.37 -4.44 16.47
C PHE A 800 3.69 -3.27 17.42
N LYS A 801 4.96 -2.90 17.57
CA LYS A 801 5.35 -1.79 18.45
C LYS A 801 4.79 -0.46 17.92
N HIS A 802 4.13 0.30 18.79
CA HIS A 802 3.41 1.54 18.43
C HIS A 802 2.28 1.35 17.38
N SER A 803 1.71 0.14 17.27
CA SER A 803 0.50 -0.07 16.48
C SER A 803 -0.76 0.43 17.20
N GLY A 804 -1.79 0.78 16.44
CA GLY A 804 -3.14 1.12 16.92
C GLY A 804 -3.99 -0.06 17.39
N MET A 805 -3.53 -1.29 17.17
CA MET A 805 -4.31 -2.51 17.35
C MET A 805 -4.89 -2.60 18.77
N SER A 806 -6.20 -2.80 18.88
CA SER A 806 -6.91 -2.73 20.17
C SER A 806 -6.95 -4.05 20.92
N THR A 807 -7.05 -5.16 20.19
CA THR A 807 -7.06 -6.53 20.73
C THR A 807 -6.29 -7.49 19.82
N VAL A 808 -5.78 -8.58 20.41
CA VAL A 808 -5.10 -9.64 19.65
C VAL A 808 -5.43 -11.02 20.23
N THR A 809 -5.51 -12.00 19.35
CA THR A 809 -5.64 -13.43 19.72
C THR A 809 -4.39 -14.18 19.29
N ILE A 810 -3.68 -14.77 20.24
CA ILE A 810 -2.53 -15.65 19.98
C ILE A 810 -3.06 -17.00 19.45
N PRO A 811 -2.70 -17.43 18.22
CA PRO A 811 -3.23 -18.63 17.59
C PRO A 811 -2.64 -19.91 18.22
N ALA A 812 -3.20 -21.07 17.87
CA ALA A 812 -2.82 -22.35 18.46
C ALA A 812 -1.37 -22.77 18.13
N GLY A 813 -0.90 -22.43 16.93
CA GLY A 813 0.43 -22.79 16.44
C GLY A 813 1.57 -21.87 16.85
N LEU A 814 1.29 -20.70 17.45
CA LEU A 814 2.33 -19.70 17.74
C LEU A 814 3.27 -20.19 18.85
N GLU A 815 4.50 -20.48 18.47
CA GLU A 815 5.52 -21.07 19.33
C GLU A 815 6.36 -20.00 20.02
N GLU A 816 6.67 -18.92 19.30
CA GLU A 816 7.54 -17.85 19.74
C GLU A 816 6.96 -16.45 19.47
N ILE A 817 7.09 -15.58 20.47
CA ILE A 817 6.73 -14.16 20.42
C ILE A 817 7.99 -13.39 20.86
N GLY A 818 8.57 -12.63 19.94
CA GLY A 818 9.72 -11.79 20.18
C GLY A 818 9.42 -10.66 21.17
N ASP A 819 10.46 -10.09 21.77
CA ASP A 819 10.28 -9.02 22.74
C ASP A 819 9.62 -7.80 22.10
N PHE A 820 8.75 -7.13 22.86
CA PHE A 820 7.96 -6.00 22.39
C PHE A 820 7.04 -6.28 21.19
N ALA A 821 6.93 -7.52 20.71
CA ALA A 821 6.11 -7.86 19.55
C ALA A 821 4.67 -7.34 19.68
N LEU A 822 4.14 -7.32 20.91
CA LEU A 822 2.79 -6.87 21.23
C LEU A 822 2.77 -5.55 22.02
N SER A 823 3.78 -4.70 21.86
CA SER A 823 3.85 -3.36 22.47
C SER A 823 3.10 -2.30 21.66
N GLY A 824 1.87 -2.61 21.24
CA GLY A 824 0.97 -1.67 20.59
C GLY A 824 0.36 -0.70 21.60
N GLU A 825 0.37 0.60 21.31
CA GLU A 825 -0.19 1.62 22.21
C GLU A 825 -1.71 1.51 22.33
N GLY A 826 -2.38 1.03 21.28
CA GLY A 826 -3.82 0.75 21.30
C GLY A 826 -4.19 -0.53 22.06
N LEU A 827 -3.24 -1.42 22.35
CA LEU A 827 -3.55 -2.78 22.78
C LEU A 827 -4.09 -2.79 24.20
N THR A 828 -5.37 -3.14 24.35
CA THR A 828 -6.09 -3.14 25.62
C THR A 828 -6.27 -4.54 26.20
N TYR A 829 -6.30 -5.57 25.35
CA TYR A 829 -6.66 -6.93 25.73
C TYR A 829 -6.02 -8.01 24.85
N ILE A 830 -5.37 -8.98 25.47
CA ILE A 830 -4.76 -10.14 24.80
C ILE A 830 -5.56 -11.40 25.15
N THR A 831 -5.89 -12.22 24.14
CA THR A 831 -6.41 -13.57 24.34
C THR A 831 -5.47 -14.61 23.74
N VAL A 832 -5.58 -15.85 24.21
CA VAL A 832 -4.76 -16.97 23.72
C VAL A 832 -5.67 -18.16 23.42
N HIS A 833 -5.50 -18.78 22.25
CA HIS A 833 -6.22 -19.99 21.89
C HIS A 833 -5.98 -21.09 22.94
N ALA A 834 -7.02 -21.83 23.31
CA ALA A 834 -6.96 -22.80 24.42
C ALA A 834 -5.87 -23.87 24.21
N ASP A 835 -5.68 -24.27 22.96
CA ASP A 835 -4.72 -25.31 22.54
C ASP A 835 -3.29 -24.80 22.35
N ASN A 836 -3.02 -23.50 22.48
CA ASN A 836 -1.64 -22.99 22.37
C ASN A 836 -0.76 -23.62 23.48
N PRO A 837 0.38 -24.26 23.15
CA PRO A 837 1.19 -24.99 24.12
C PRO A 837 2.10 -24.09 24.97
N SER A 838 2.45 -22.89 24.48
CA SER A 838 3.49 -22.02 25.04
C SER A 838 2.93 -20.92 25.92
N TYR A 839 1.72 -20.44 25.63
CA TYR A 839 1.17 -19.21 26.20
C TYR A 839 -0.21 -19.41 26.83
N MET A 840 -0.58 -18.46 27.70
CA MET A 840 -1.94 -18.27 28.16
C MET A 840 -2.22 -16.79 28.42
N ALA A 841 -3.49 -16.40 28.34
CA ALA A 841 -3.95 -15.10 28.82
C ALA A 841 -4.74 -15.25 30.11
N LEU A 842 -4.56 -14.30 31.03
CA LEU A 842 -5.40 -14.14 32.22
C LEU A 842 -5.74 -12.67 32.38
N ASP A 843 -7.03 -12.36 32.44
CA ASP A 843 -7.57 -10.99 32.52
C ASP A 843 -7.00 -10.03 31.45
N GLY A 844 -6.78 -10.56 30.24
CA GLY A 844 -6.26 -9.80 29.11
C GLY A 844 -4.74 -9.62 29.08
N VAL A 845 -3.99 -10.20 30.03
CA VAL A 845 -2.53 -10.10 30.14
C VAL A 845 -1.87 -11.41 29.71
N LEU A 846 -0.75 -11.32 29.00
CA LEU A 846 -0.04 -12.48 28.44
C LEU A 846 0.96 -13.09 29.43
N PHE A 847 0.92 -14.41 29.54
CA PHE A 847 1.82 -15.22 30.36
C PHE A 847 2.32 -16.44 29.58
N ASN A 848 3.37 -17.07 30.09
CA ASN A 848 3.70 -18.43 29.69
C ASN A 848 2.62 -19.43 30.17
N LYS A 849 2.53 -20.61 29.53
CA LYS A 849 1.42 -21.57 29.73
C LYS A 849 1.19 -21.99 31.19
N ASN A 850 2.25 -22.02 32.00
CA ASN A 850 2.18 -22.44 33.40
C ASN A 850 1.93 -21.28 34.39
N LEU A 851 1.68 -20.06 33.90
CA LEU A 851 1.45 -18.83 34.67
C LEU A 851 2.66 -18.37 35.52
N SER A 852 3.85 -18.92 35.32
CA SER A 852 5.03 -18.57 36.12
C SER A 852 5.69 -17.26 35.68
N ARG A 853 5.54 -16.86 34.41
CA ARG A 853 6.16 -15.67 33.81
C ARG A 853 5.10 -14.77 33.20
N LEU A 854 5.03 -13.52 33.67
CA LEU A 854 4.27 -12.45 33.02
C LEU A 854 5.12 -11.90 31.88
N ILE A 855 4.58 -11.98 30.65
CA ILE A 855 5.30 -11.66 29.41
C ILE A 855 4.97 -10.24 28.96
N GLN A 856 3.68 -9.92 28.77
CA GLN A 856 3.24 -8.63 28.24
C GLN A 856 1.93 -8.18 28.88
N TYR A 857 1.96 -7.01 29.49
CA TYR A 857 0.78 -6.22 29.86
C TYR A 857 0.34 -5.37 28.66
N PRO A 858 -0.95 -5.31 28.31
CA PRO A 858 -1.44 -4.47 27.21
C PRO A 858 -1.27 -2.97 27.53
N LEU A 859 -0.56 -2.22 26.68
CA LEU A 859 -0.16 -0.84 26.99
C LEU A 859 -1.34 0.15 26.96
N GLY A 860 -2.30 -0.09 26.08
CA GLY A 860 -3.56 0.65 25.99
C GLY A 860 -4.58 0.28 27.07
N ASN A 861 -4.27 -0.66 27.97
CA ASN A 861 -5.19 -1.02 29.04
C ASN A 861 -5.40 0.16 30.00
N THR A 862 -6.64 0.67 30.04
CA THR A 862 -7.03 1.86 30.81
C THR A 862 -7.24 1.60 32.31
N ASN A 863 -7.03 0.37 32.78
CA ASN A 863 -7.11 0.03 34.19
C ASN A 863 -6.03 0.75 34.99
N LYS A 864 -6.47 1.52 35.99
CA LYS A 864 -5.56 2.23 36.92
C LYS A 864 -4.83 1.30 37.86
N THR A 865 -5.33 0.09 38.07
CA THR A 865 -4.78 -0.84 39.05
C THR A 865 -4.65 -2.22 38.46
N TYR A 866 -3.52 -2.88 38.71
CA TYR A 866 -3.31 -4.26 38.32
C TYR A 866 -2.70 -5.07 39.47
N ALA A 867 -3.33 -6.21 39.78
CA ALA A 867 -2.83 -7.15 40.78
C ALA A 867 -2.27 -8.36 40.05
N ILE A 868 -0.94 -8.55 40.13
CA ILE A 868 -0.29 -9.67 39.48
C ILE A 868 -0.78 -10.98 40.14
N PRO A 869 -1.22 -11.98 39.35
CA PRO A 869 -1.77 -13.22 39.90
C PRO A 869 -0.77 -14.00 40.77
N ASN A 870 -1.28 -14.67 41.81
CA ASN A 870 -0.48 -15.64 42.56
C ASN A 870 -0.08 -16.80 41.64
N GLY A 871 1.19 -17.20 41.69
CA GLY A 871 1.75 -18.24 40.82
C GLY A 871 2.82 -17.69 39.87
N VAL A 872 2.76 -16.40 39.56
CA VAL A 872 3.83 -15.68 38.85
C VAL A 872 5.05 -15.59 39.75
N ASP A 873 6.19 -16.11 39.27
CA ASP A 873 7.49 -16.01 39.92
C ASP A 873 8.43 -15.00 39.25
N THR A 874 8.19 -14.69 37.97
CA THR A 874 9.03 -13.81 37.15
C THR A 874 8.19 -12.78 36.39
N ILE A 875 8.61 -11.53 36.45
CA ILE A 875 8.09 -10.45 35.60
C ILE A 875 9.17 -10.16 34.54
N ALA A 876 8.83 -10.41 33.28
CA ALA A 876 9.76 -10.30 32.16
C ALA A 876 10.26 -8.86 31.95
N TRP A 877 11.37 -8.73 31.24
CA TRP A 877 11.84 -7.43 30.75
C TRP A 877 10.73 -6.71 29.98
N PHE A 878 10.60 -5.40 30.17
CA PHE A 878 9.60 -4.57 29.47
C PHE A 878 8.13 -5.02 29.58
N ALA A 879 7.80 -5.93 30.49
CA ALA A 879 6.46 -6.51 30.55
C ALA A 879 5.34 -5.49 30.79
N PHE A 880 5.64 -4.34 31.39
CA PHE A 880 4.71 -3.21 31.57
C PHE A 880 5.21 -1.92 30.90
N ASN A 881 6.11 -2.01 29.93
CA ASN A 881 6.77 -0.86 29.32
C ASN A 881 5.79 0.24 28.91
N GLU A 882 5.92 1.46 29.43
CA GLU A 882 5.11 2.62 29.01
C GLU A 882 3.59 2.42 29.17
N ALA A 883 3.13 1.56 30.08
CA ALA A 883 1.71 1.36 30.37
C ALA A 883 1.04 2.66 30.88
N ALA A 884 0.50 3.46 29.96
CA ALA A 884 0.24 4.89 30.17
C ALA A 884 -0.82 5.23 31.24
N TYR A 885 -1.66 4.26 31.60
CA TYR A 885 -2.79 4.45 32.52
C TYR A 885 -2.59 3.80 33.88
N LEU A 886 -1.56 2.96 34.05
CA LEU A 886 -1.41 2.13 35.23
C LEU A 886 -0.83 2.95 36.39
N GLU A 887 -1.61 3.14 37.45
CA GLU A 887 -1.26 3.96 38.62
C GLU A 887 -0.78 3.12 39.82
N ILE A 888 -1.32 1.90 39.96
CA ILE A 888 -1.04 1.02 41.11
C ILE A 888 -0.77 -0.42 40.64
N ILE A 889 0.36 -0.98 41.05
CA ILE A 889 0.72 -2.38 40.78
C ILE A 889 0.84 -3.14 42.11
N SER A 890 0.12 -4.25 42.26
CA SER A 890 0.25 -5.15 43.41
C SER A 890 1.06 -6.39 43.02
N VAL A 891 2.21 -6.59 43.66
CA VAL A 891 3.15 -7.68 43.40
C VAL A 891 3.01 -8.75 44.50
N PRO A 892 2.56 -9.98 44.16
CA PRO A 892 2.33 -11.04 45.14
C PRO A 892 3.64 -11.60 45.70
N ALA A 893 3.53 -12.33 46.81
CA ALA A 893 4.69 -12.97 47.45
C ALA A 893 5.34 -14.10 46.62
N SER A 894 4.69 -14.57 45.55
CA SER A 894 5.24 -15.57 44.65
C SER A 894 6.32 -15.01 43.71
N VAL A 895 6.29 -13.70 43.44
CA VAL A 895 7.29 -13.07 42.55
C VAL A 895 8.65 -13.06 43.25
N THR A 896 9.61 -13.72 42.62
CA THR A 896 11.00 -13.81 43.10
C THR A 896 11.97 -13.06 42.19
N SER A 897 11.60 -12.81 40.93
CA SER A 897 12.42 -12.09 39.95
C SER A 897 11.61 -11.02 39.20
N ILE A 898 12.19 -9.82 39.11
CA ILE A 898 11.74 -8.71 38.26
C ILE A 898 12.92 -8.39 37.36
N GLU A 899 12.75 -8.53 36.06
CA GLU A 899 13.83 -8.34 35.10
C GLU A 899 14.10 -6.86 34.78
N THR A 900 15.18 -6.61 34.05
CA THR A 900 15.61 -5.29 33.60
C THR A 900 14.48 -4.61 32.82
N PHE A 901 14.22 -3.32 33.11
CA PHE A 901 13.17 -2.53 32.45
C PHE A 901 11.71 -3.02 32.58
N ALA A 902 11.41 -3.97 33.47
CA ALA A 902 10.07 -4.55 33.62
C ALA A 902 8.93 -3.51 33.76
N PHE A 903 9.18 -2.37 34.40
CA PHE A 903 8.23 -1.25 34.57
C PHE A 903 8.79 0.06 34.00
N PHE A 904 9.59 -0.03 32.93
CA PHE A 904 10.19 1.14 32.32
C PHE A 904 9.13 2.11 31.76
N GLY A 905 9.35 3.42 31.91
CA GLY A 905 8.52 4.44 31.26
C GLY A 905 7.07 4.55 31.75
N ILE A 906 6.67 3.87 32.83
CA ILE A 906 5.29 3.99 33.37
C ILE A 906 5.12 5.31 34.13
N MET A 907 4.98 6.41 33.39
CA MET A 907 4.92 7.77 33.95
C MET A 907 3.70 8.01 34.85
N SER A 908 2.67 7.17 34.75
CA SER A 908 1.48 7.18 35.61
C SER A 908 1.66 6.47 36.95
N LEU A 909 2.72 5.67 37.14
CA LEU A 909 2.87 4.79 38.28
C LEU A 909 3.08 5.57 39.59
N SER A 910 2.05 5.61 40.43
CA SER A 910 2.10 6.25 41.74
C SER A 910 2.54 5.30 42.84
N THR A 911 2.19 4.02 42.75
CA THR A 911 2.39 3.04 43.81
C THR A 911 2.72 1.66 43.27
N ILE A 912 3.78 1.04 43.78
CA ILE A 912 4.03 -0.40 43.64
C ILE A 912 4.01 -1.05 45.01
N GLU A 913 3.14 -2.04 45.18
CA GLU A 913 2.86 -2.68 46.46
C GLU A 913 3.38 -4.13 46.47
N PHE A 914 4.46 -4.37 47.21
CA PHE A 914 4.99 -5.71 47.43
C PHE A 914 4.29 -6.40 48.61
N LYS A 915 3.75 -7.60 48.38
CA LYS A 915 3.12 -8.43 49.42
C LYS A 915 4.08 -9.42 50.10
N GLY A 916 5.24 -9.66 49.48
CA GLY A 916 6.26 -10.59 49.98
C GLY A 916 7.05 -10.06 51.17
N THR A 917 7.38 -10.94 52.11
CA THR A 917 8.33 -10.62 53.19
C THR A 917 9.79 -10.79 52.77
N VAL A 918 10.01 -11.43 51.63
CA VAL A 918 11.32 -11.62 50.99
C VAL A 918 11.33 -10.74 49.73
N PRO A 919 12.24 -9.76 49.62
CA PRO A 919 12.37 -8.95 48.42
C PRO A 919 12.73 -9.81 47.20
N PRO A 920 12.08 -9.62 46.03
CA PRO A 920 12.52 -10.26 44.79
C PRO A 920 13.87 -9.69 44.34
N SER A 921 14.59 -10.39 43.46
CA SER A 921 15.65 -9.75 42.68
C SER A 921 15.02 -8.73 41.73
N ILE A 922 15.55 -7.51 41.70
CA ILE A 922 15.11 -6.47 40.77
C ILE A 922 16.23 -6.11 39.81
N GLY A 923 15.95 -6.24 38.52
CA GLY A 923 16.87 -5.95 37.43
C GLY A 923 17.22 -4.47 37.35
N SER A 924 18.31 -4.17 36.64
CA SER A 924 18.72 -2.78 36.44
C SER A 924 17.62 -1.99 35.72
N ARG A 925 17.41 -0.74 36.14
CA ARG A 925 16.46 0.17 35.48
C ARG A 925 15.01 -0.32 35.42
N ALA A 926 14.62 -1.28 36.26
CA ALA A 926 13.27 -1.83 36.27
C ALA A 926 12.18 -0.78 36.55
N LEU A 927 12.46 0.21 37.41
CA LEU A 927 11.52 1.28 37.79
C LEU A 927 12.09 2.66 37.39
N MET A 928 12.48 2.81 36.12
CA MET A 928 13.11 4.03 35.61
C MET A 928 12.43 4.53 34.33
N TYR A 929 12.71 5.77 33.95
CA TYR A 929 12.36 6.35 32.66
C TYR A 929 13.59 7.06 32.05
N GLU A 930 13.54 7.33 30.75
CA GLU A 930 14.57 8.10 30.06
C GLU A 930 14.25 9.61 30.08
N THR A 931 15.22 10.44 30.44
CA THR A 931 15.09 11.91 30.53
C THR A 931 15.55 12.64 29.26
N GLY A 932 15.93 11.90 28.22
CA GLY A 932 16.64 12.40 27.03
C GLY A 932 18.16 12.39 27.24
N MET A 933 18.93 12.20 26.15
CA MET A 933 20.40 12.00 26.14
C MET A 933 20.90 10.68 26.76
N SER A 934 20.09 9.60 26.73
CA SER A 934 20.45 8.30 27.30
C SER A 934 20.71 8.32 28.82
N GLU A 935 20.20 9.34 29.51
CA GLU A 935 20.16 9.42 30.97
C GLU A 935 18.87 8.77 31.50
N TYR A 936 18.98 8.08 32.65
CA TYR A 936 17.89 7.35 33.27
C TYR A 936 17.67 7.84 34.69
N GLU A 937 16.42 8.13 35.05
CA GLU A 937 16.03 8.52 36.41
C GLU A 937 14.95 7.56 36.97
N PRO A 938 14.87 7.39 38.31
CA PRO A 938 13.73 6.69 38.94
C PRO A 938 12.40 7.33 38.55
N LEU A 939 11.35 6.51 38.37
CA LEU A 939 10.02 7.02 38.03
C LEU A 939 9.56 8.15 38.99
N PRO A 940 9.07 9.28 38.46
CA PRO A 940 8.73 10.43 39.28
C PRO A 940 7.49 10.15 40.12
N ASN A 941 7.46 10.63 41.37
CA ASN A 941 6.31 10.51 42.29
C ASN A 941 5.91 9.07 42.67
N MET A 942 6.72 8.06 42.36
CA MET A 942 6.47 6.67 42.74
C MET A 942 6.73 6.42 44.23
N THR A 943 5.83 5.67 44.87
CA THR A 943 6.00 5.08 46.21
C THR A 943 6.09 3.56 46.12
N ILE A 944 7.10 2.97 46.77
CA ILE A 944 7.26 1.51 46.91
C ILE A 944 6.76 1.10 48.30
N LEU A 945 5.59 0.47 48.36
CA LEU A 945 4.98 -0.05 49.59
C LEU A 945 5.43 -1.48 49.87
N VAL A 946 5.97 -1.73 51.06
CA VAL A 946 6.42 -3.06 51.49
C VAL A 946 5.78 -3.47 52.82
N PRO A 947 5.71 -4.77 53.17
CA PRO A 947 4.98 -5.21 54.36
C PRO A 947 5.54 -4.62 55.65
N SER A 948 4.65 -4.29 56.59
CA SER A 948 5.05 -3.69 57.87
C SER A 948 6.05 -4.56 58.61
N GLY A 949 7.18 -3.97 59.04
CA GLY A 949 8.28 -4.67 59.69
C GLY A 949 9.39 -5.20 58.75
N TYR A 950 9.26 -5.03 57.44
CA TYR A 950 10.24 -5.49 56.45
C TYR A 950 10.92 -4.37 55.65
N LEU A 951 10.66 -3.09 55.98
CA LEU A 951 11.27 -1.94 55.30
C LEU A 951 12.79 -2.00 55.25
N ASP A 952 13.46 -2.27 56.37
CA ASP A 952 14.92 -2.37 56.42
C ASP A 952 15.47 -3.53 55.59
N VAL A 953 14.69 -4.62 55.44
CA VAL A 953 15.07 -5.77 54.62
C VAL A 953 15.06 -5.39 53.13
N TYR A 954 14.03 -4.66 52.68
CA TYR A 954 13.94 -4.16 51.31
C TYR A 954 15.02 -3.11 51.01
N LYS A 955 15.29 -2.18 51.93
CA LYS A 955 16.35 -1.18 51.76
C LYS A 955 17.75 -1.78 51.54
N LEU A 956 18.02 -2.92 52.18
CA LEU A 956 19.29 -3.65 52.06
C LEU A 956 19.32 -4.64 50.89
N ALA A 957 18.19 -4.87 50.22
CA ALA A 957 18.14 -5.84 49.13
C ALA A 957 18.83 -5.30 47.86
N PRO A 958 19.59 -6.14 47.13
CA PRO A 958 20.20 -5.74 45.87
C PRO A 958 19.18 -5.16 44.89
N GLY A 959 19.53 -4.03 44.27
CA GLY A 959 18.66 -3.28 43.35
C GLY A 959 17.66 -2.35 44.05
N PHE A 960 17.04 -2.78 45.14
CA PHE A 960 16.13 -1.92 45.94
C PHE A 960 16.85 -0.77 46.66
N SER A 961 18.13 -0.93 47.00
CA SER A 961 18.94 0.13 47.61
C SER A 961 19.02 1.40 46.74
N PHE A 962 18.85 1.27 45.42
CA PHE A 962 18.81 2.42 44.50
C PHE A 962 17.52 3.25 44.66
N TYR A 963 16.45 2.62 45.17
CA TYR A 963 15.15 3.24 45.39
C TYR A 963 14.87 3.50 46.88
N GLU A 964 15.91 3.63 47.71
CA GLU A 964 15.77 3.75 49.17
C GLU A 964 14.83 4.89 49.60
N ASP A 965 14.88 6.02 48.89
CA ASP A 965 14.06 7.20 49.19
C ASP A 965 12.59 7.05 48.78
N HIS A 966 12.27 6.03 47.97
CA HIS A 966 10.92 5.72 47.52
C HIS A 966 10.24 4.62 48.36
N LEU A 967 11.01 3.92 49.22
CA LEU A 967 10.52 2.81 50.04
C LEU A 967 9.79 3.28 51.30
N THR A 968 8.58 2.79 51.52
CA THR A 968 7.81 3.02 52.74
C THR A 968 7.09 1.76 53.22
N SER A 969 6.82 1.69 54.53
CA SER A 969 6.03 0.62 55.12
C SER A 969 4.54 0.85 54.81
N GLN A 970 3.83 -0.25 54.54
CA GLN A 970 2.37 -0.30 54.68
C GLN A 970 1.90 0.12 56.07
#